data_AF-A0A1M7L8F9-F1
#
_entry.id   AF-A0A1M7L8F9-F1
#
_cell.length_a   1.000
_cell.length_b   1.000
_cell.length_c   1.000
_cell.angle_alpha   90.00
_cell.angle_beta   90.00
_cell.angle_gamma   90.00
#
_symmetry.space_group_name_H-M   'P 1'
#
loop_
_entity.id
_entity.type
_entity.pdbx_description
1 polymer ?
#
loop_
_entity_poly.entity_id
_entity_poly.type
_entity_poly.pdbx_seq_one_letter_code
_entity_poly.pdbx_strand_id
1 'polypeptide(L)'
;MRNFDPEFKIREVAERIRLTRESVGLTPKEMAGKIGVSSYEYMAYEGGAKDFSFSFIYKFANACGVEITDLMEGESPHIKSYDITRAGEGLPIARRQGLSYFRLAPKFRNKIAEPFLVTIPYIDEEYRVPHPHTHEGQEMDIVISGQLKVRVGDNVEILNEGDSIYYDSSEPHDEWAVGGRECKFYAIVCGVNQPQHAISNLEPVILPGVTNFDLAHIQDPVADNFVKLETDTLGSLTGISFINEEKFNFGFDVVDALAAKCPDKEALIYVGNDMSERRFTFADIKKYSNMTANYFMSKGIKKGDRVMLVLKRHYQFWFSIIALHKIGAIVIPATNQLVQHDFTYRFKAAGVKAIVCTGDGDVAHQVDLAEEELGIRLIKMMAHGEREGWEDFDKGIAGFSDVFERPTDPEKLSCGSDPNLMFFTSGTTGYPKIATHCHKYALGHFITARYWHNVDPNGIHFTISDTGWGKALWGKLYGQWLSETCVFVYDFDRFDANKILPMFAKYNITTFCAPPTMYRFFIKEDLSKYDLTSIKYATVAGEALNPEVYNQFLKATGVKLMEGFGQTETTLSIGNFVGMTCRPGSMGKPSVLYDVDIVDPDGKPVKTGETGEIVIRTDKNVPCGLFLGYYNDEEKTKEAWSDGIYHTGDTAWKDEDGYFWYVGRVDDVIKSSGYRIGPFEIESVIMELPYVLECGVSAAPDPVRGQVVKASIVLVKGTEGTDELKKEIQDYVKKHTAPYKYPRIVEFRDELPKTISGKIRRVELKG
;
A
#
# COMPACT_ATOMS: atom_id res chain seq x y z
N MET A 1 -7.91 -22.41 -21.76
CA MET A 1 -6.78 -21.49 -21.99
C MET A 1 -6.54 -20.78 -20.68
N ARG A 2 -5.42 -21.07 -19.99
CA ARG A 2 -5.09 -20.39 -18.71
C ARG A 2 -4.78 -18.92 -19.04
N ASN A 3 -5.47 -17.98 -18.42
CA ASN A 3 -5.11 -16.56 -18.47
C ASN A 3 -3.71 -16.43 -17.86
N PHE A 4 -2.73 -16.09 -18.69
CA PHE A 4 -1.36 -15.83 -18.27
C PHE A 4 -1.30 -14.44 -17.65
N ASP A 5 -0.85 -14.35 -16.40
CA ASP A 5 -0.56 -13.08 -15.72
C ASP A 5 0.74 -12.47 -16.28
N PRO A 6 0.71 -11.29 -16.91
CA PRO A 6 1.91 -10.62 -17.41
C PRO A 6 2.94 -10.29 -16.32
N GLU A 7 2.52 -10.02 -15.07
CA GLU A 7 3.44 -9.74 -13.96
C GLU A 7 4.28 -10.96 -13.59
N PHE A 8 3.70 -12.16 -13.72
CA PHE A 8 4.40 -13.42 -13.48
C PHE A 8 5.58 -13.59 -14.46
N LYS A 9 5.35 -13.26 -15.74
CA LYS A 9 6.39 -13.37 -16.78
C LYS A 9 7.50 -12.33 -16.60
N ILE A 10 7.17 -11.11 -16.16
CA ILE A 10 8.18 -10.08 -15.85
C ILE A 10 9.06 -10.51 -14.68
N ARG A 11 8.47 -11.10 -13.63
CA ARG A 11 9.22 -11.60 -12.47
C ARG A 11 10.14 -12.77 -12.84
N GLU A 12 9.68 -13.69 -13.68
CA GLU A 12 10.54 -14.77 -14.18
C GLU A 12 11.74 -14.24 -14.97
N VAL A 13 11.53 -13.26 -15.85
CA VAL A 13 12.62 -12.64 -16.63
C VAL A 13 13.56 -11.84 -15.72
N ALA A 14 13.03 -11.11 -14.73
CA ALA A 14 13.80 -10.39 -13.71
C ALA A 14 14.71 -11.34 -12.91
N GLU A 15 14.17 -12.47 -12.48
CA GLU A 15 14.92 -13.50 -11.78
C GLU A 15 16.02 -14.10 -12.67
N ARG A 16 15.70 -14.41 -13.94
CA ARG A 16 16.72 -14.86 -14.92
C ARG A 16 17.83 -13.83 -15.10
N ILE A 17 17.50 -12.54 -15.14
CA ILE A 17 18.49 -11.45 -15.18
C ILE A 17 19.36 -11.45 -13.91
N ARG A 18 18.76 -11.53 -12.72
CA ARG A 18 19.51 -11.59 -11.45
C ARG A 18 20.47 -12.77 -11.43
N LEU A 19 19.97 -13.97 -11.70
CA LEU A 19 20.75 -15.21 -11.71
C LEU A 19 21.87 -15.16 -12.75
N THR A 20 21.59 -14.62 -13.94
CA THR A 20 22.60 -14.45 -14.99
C THR A 20 23.69 -13.48 -14.55
N ARG A 21 23.34 -12.33 -13.95
CA ARG A 21 24.32 -11.36 -13.42
C ARG A 21 25.21 -12.01 -12.37
N GLU A 22 24.63 -12.72 -11.42
CA GLU A 22 25.35 -13.40 -10.35
C GLU A 22 26.28 -14.49 -10.90
N SER A 23 25.85 -15.20 -11.94
CA SER A 23 26.67 -16.23 -12.60
C SER A 23 27.95 -15.67 -13.25
N VAL A 24 27.90 -14.43 -13.73
CA VAL A 24 29.08 -13.72 -14.29
C VAL A 24 29.84 -12.92 -13.23
N GLY A 25 29.44 -13.00 -11.96
CA GLY A 25 30.15 -12.43 -10.81
C GLY A 25 30.13 -10.92 -10.72
N LEU A 26 29.12 -10.26 -11.30
CA LEU A 26 28.99 -8.80 -11.29
C LEU A 26 28.02 -8.34 -10.19
N THR A 27 28.35 -7.27 -9.50
CA THR A 27 27.40 -6.55 -8.64
C THR A 27 26.38 -5.78 -9.49
N PRO A 28 25.19 -5.44 -8.94
CA PRO A 28 24.22 -4.60 -9.64
C PRO A 28 24.82 -3.29 -10.17
N LYS A 29 25.69 -2.64 -9.37
CA LYS A 29 26.37 -1.40 -9.74
C LYS A 29 27.34 -1.57 -10.91
N GLU A 30 28.11 -2.66 -10.92
CA GLU A 30 29.05 -2.94 -12.02
C GLU A 30 28.30 -3.29 -13.31
N MET A 31 27.21 -4.06 -13.22
CA MET A 31 26.37 -4.37 -14.37
C MET A 31 25.71 -3.11 -14.93
N ALA A 32 25.15 -2.25 -14.08
CA ALA A 32 24.57 -0.98 -14.47
C ALA A 32 25.57 -0.12 -15.25
N GLY A 33 26.81 -0.01 -14.75
CA GLY A 33 27.90 0.68 -15.43
C GLY A 33 28.25 0.07 -16.80
N LYS A 34 28.21 -1.27 -16.93
CA LYS A 34 28.49 -1.96 -18.20
C LYS A 34 27.42 -1.73 -19.28
N ILE A 35 26.16 -1.70 -18.89
CA ILE A 35 25.05 -1.55 -19.85
C ILE A 35 24.59 -0.09 -20.03
N GLY A 36 25.21 0.84 -19.30
CA GLY A 36 24.97 2.28 -19.42
C GLY A 36 23.61 2.71 -18.87
N VAL A 37 23.20 2.15 -17.73
CA VAL A 37 22.02 2.59 -16.97
C VAL A 37 22.45 2.98 -15.55
N SER A 38 21.62 3.72 -14.82
CA SER A 38 21.92 4.01 -13.41
C SER A 38 21.77 2.75 -12.56
N SER A 39 22.48 2.66 -11.42
CA SER A 39 22.32 1.54 -10.50
C SER A 39 20.87 1.36 -10.04
N TYR A 40 20.17 2.48 -9.83
CA TYR A 40 18.74 2.50 -9.50
C TYR A 40 17.92 1.86 -10.62
N GLU A 41 18.13 2.29 -11.87
CA GLU A 41 17.39 1.78 -13.01
C GLU A 41 17.66 0.30 -13.25
N TYR A 42 18.91 -0.15 -13.08
CA TYR A 42 19.26 -1.56 -13.14
C TYR A 42 18.52 -2.38 -12.09
N MET A 43 18.51 -1.93 -10.82
CA MET A 43 17.81 -2.61 -9.73
C MET A 43 16.29 -2.66 -9.96
N ALA A 44 15.70 -1.65 -10.61
CA ALA A 44 14.29 -1.67 -10.98
C ALA A 44 13.97 -2.75 -12.04
N TYR A 45 14.84 -2.94 -13.04
CA TYR A 45 14.70 -4.02 -14.02
C TYR A 45 14.93 -5.40 -13.38
N GLU A 46 16.05 -5.58 -12.67
CA GLU A 46 16.37 -6.83 -11.98
C GLU A 46 15.31 -7.20 -10.93
N GLY A 47 14.61 -6.20 -10.41
CA GLY A 47 13.50 -6.37 -9.49
C GLY A 47 12.14 -6.62 -10.11
N GLY A 48 12.01 -6.61 -11.43
CA GLY A 48 10.69 -6.73 -12.08
C GLY A 48 9.73 -5.59 -11.72
N ALA A 49 10.25 -4.45 -11.26
CA ALA A 49 9.45 -3.24 -11.03
C ALA A 49 9.30 -2.38 -12.30
N LYS A 50 10.01 -2.73 -13.37
CA LYS A 50 9.97 -2.05 -14.67
C LYS A 50 9.95 -3.07 -15.80
N ASP A 51 9.16 -2.81 -16.83
CA ASP A 51 9.17 -3.58 -18.07
C ASP A 51 10.54 -3.50 -18.75
N PHE A 52 11.00 -4.63 -19.29
CA PHE A 52 12.30 -4.69 -19.95
C PHE A 52 12.24 -4.05 -21.34
N SER A 53 13.00 -2.97 -21.54
CA SER A 53 13.23 -2.47 -22.89
C SER A 53 14.11 -3.44 -23.68
N PHE A 54 13.90 -3.53 -25.00
CA PHE A 54 14.77 -4.30 -25.88
C PHE A 54 16.24 -3.89 -25.74
N SER A 55 16.50 -2.57 -25.60
CA SER A 55 17.86 -2.06 -25.37
C SER A 55 18.47 -2.58 -24.07
N PHE A 56 17.69 -2.71 -22.99
CA PHE A 56 18.19 -3.25 -21.73
C PHE A 56 18.55 -4.72 -21.89
N ILE A 57 17.61 -5.54 -22.39
CA ILE A 57 17.79 -6.98 -22.57
C ILE A 57 18.99 -7.27 -23.49
N TYR A 58 19.08 -6.58 -24.62
CA TYR A 58 20.16 -6.75 -25.59
C TYR A 58 21.53 -6.41 -24.99
N LYS A 59 21.65 -5.29 -24.27
CA LYS A 59 22.92 -4.91 -23.63
C LYS A 59 23.28 -5.83 -22.48
N PHE A 60 22.30 -6.27 -21.69
CA PHE A 60 22.51 -7.23 -20.60
C PHE A 60 22.96 -8.59 -21.13
N ALA A 61 22.24 -9.14 -22.13
CA ALA A 61 22.58 -10.38 -22.82
C ALA A 61 24.02 -10.35 -23.36
N ASN A 62 24.40 -9.26 -24.04
CA ASN A 62 25.77 -9.05 -24.53
C ASN A 62 26.80 -8.92 -23.41
N ALA A 63 26.47 -8.24 -22.30
CA ALA A 63 27.38 -8.08 -21.17
C ALA A 63 27.64 -9.41 -20.43
N CYS A 64 26.68 -10.32 -20.47
CA CYS A 64 26.73 -11.64 -19.84
C CYS A 64 27.16 -12.76 -20.80
N GLY A 65 27.10 -12.55 -22.12
CA GLY A 65 27.41 -13.55 -23.14
C GLY A 65 26.33 -14.64 -23.26
N VAL A 66 25.05 -14.27 -23.13
CA VAL A 66 23.89 -15.17 -23.24
C VAL A 66 22.97 -14.72 -24.38
N GLU A 67 22.15 -15.63 -24.91
CA GLU A 67 21.15 -15.27 -25.92
C GLU A 67 19.93 -14.59 -25.28
N ILE A 68 19.25 -13.75 -26.05
CA ILE A 68 18.06 -13.02 -25.57
C ILE A 68 16.90 -13.99 -25.27
N THR A 69 16.76 -15.04 -26.08
CA THR A 69 15.73 -16.08 -25.91
C THR A 69 15.86 -16.78 -24.57
N ASP A 70 17.10 -17.05 -24.13
CA ASP A 70 17.37 -17.71 -22.84
C ASP A 70 16.89 -16.88 -21.66
N LEU A 71 17.01 -15.55 -21.76
CA LEU A 71 16.52 -14.61 -20.75
C LEU A 71 15.00 -14.44 -20.79
N MET A 72 14.39 -14.51 -21.98
CA MET A 72 12.98 -14.16 -22.19
C MET A 72 12.02 -15.34 -22.04
N GLU A 73 12.45 -16.54 -22.45
CA GLU A 73 11.58 -17.72 -22.57
C GLU A 73 11.87 -18.77 -21.50
N GLY A 74 13.12 -18.87 -21.03
CA GLY A 74 13.49 -19.71 -19.89
C GLY A 74 13.29 -21.21 -20.06
N GLU A 75 13.20 -21.71 -21.30
CA GLU A 75 13.11 -23.15 -21.54
C GLU A 75 14.48 -23.81 -21.39
N SER A 76 14.64 -24.64 -20.35
CA SER A 76 15.65 -25.70 -20.37
C SER A 76 15.15 -26.82 -21.30
N PRO A 77 15.94 -27.30 -22.27
CA PRO A 77 15.48 -28.35 -23.18
C PRO A 77 15.18 -29.65 -22.42
N HIS A 78 13.98 -30.18 -22.60
CA HIS A 78 13.62 -31.54 -22.19
C HIS A 78 13.83 -32.51 -23.35
N ILE A 79 14.63 -33.54 -23.12
CA ILE A 79 14.84 -34.59 -24.11
C ILE A 79 13.78 -35.69 -23.95
N LYS A 80 13.40 -36.34 -25.06
CA LYS A 80 12.42 -37.44 -25.06
C LYS A 80 13.04 -38.84 -25.12
N SER A 81 14.36 -38.94 -25.31
CA SER A 81 15.08 -40.21 -25.42
C SER A 81 16.49 -40.12 -24.84
N TYR A 82 17.52 -39.97 -25.68
CA TYR A 82 18.91 -39.80 -25.27
C TYR A 82 19.66 -38.90 -26.27
N ASP A 83 20.68 -38.20 -25.80
CA ASP A 83 21.65 -37.45 -26.59
C ASP A 83 23.08 -37.84 -26.17
N ILE A 84 24.01 -37.87 -27.12
CA ILE A 84 25.41 -38.27 -26.88
C ILE A 84 26.33 -37.15 -27.31
N THR A 85 27.17 -36.72 -26.38
CA THR A 85 28.29 -35.85 -26.70
C THR A 85 29.58 -36.66 -26.64
N ARG A 86 30.21 -36.87 -27.79
CA ARG A 86 31.52 -37.52 -27.88
C ARG A 86 32.63 -36.56 -27.44
N ALA A 87 33.71 -37.12 -26.92
CA ALA A 87 34.86 -36.36 -26.48
C ALA A 87 35.38 -35.43 -27.60
N GLY A 88 35.29 -34.11 -27.39
CA GLY A 88 35.73 -33.09 -28.35
C GLY A 88 34.70 -32.68 -29.41
N GLU A 89 33.51 -33.31 -29.44
CA GLU A 89 32.43 -33.00 -30.39
C GLU A 89 31.30 -32.14 -29.78
N GLY A 90 31.39 -31.79 -28.50
CA GLY A 90 30.45 -30.88 -27.85
C GLY A 90 30.54 -29.44 -28.37
N LEU A 91 29.47 -28.66 -28.17
CA LEU A 91 29.41 -27.24 -28.51
C LEU A 91 30.67 -26.49 -28.01
N PRO A 92 31.46 -25.86 -28.90
CA PRO A 92 32.71 -25.24 -28.51
C PRO A 92 32.44 -23.97 -27.69
N ILE A 93 32.83 -23.99 -26.42
CA ILE A 93 32.97 -22.76 -25.64
C ILE A 93 34.27 -22.10 -26.06
N ALA A 94 34.21 -20.90 -26.65
CA ALA A 94 35.39 -20.16 -27.10
C ALA A 94 36.27 -19.74 -25.90
N ARG A 95 37.25 -20.60 -25.54
CA ARG A 95 38.23 -20.35 -24.47
C ARG A 95 39.38 -19.46 -24.97
N ARG A 96 39.74 -18.42 -24.21
CA ARG A 96 40.88 -17.54 -24.52
C ARG A 96 42.21 -18.15 -24.05
N GLN A 97 43.25 -18.06 -24.89
CA GLN A 97 44.61 -18.53 -24.59
C GLN A 97 45.25 -17.72 -23.45
N GLY A 98 45.94 -18.43 -22.54
CA GLY A 98 46.74 -17.83 -21.44
C GLY A 98 46.15 -17.96 -20.03
N LEU A 99 45.00 -18.64 -19.87
CA LEU A 99 44.37 -18.87 -18.57
C LEU A 99 44.18 -20.37 -18.31
N SER A 100 44.55 -20.82 -17.11
CA SER A 100 44.10 -22.09 -16.55
C SER A 100 42.73 -21.89 -15.91
N TYR A 101 41.74 -22.68 -16.33
CA TYR A 101 40.38 -22.60 -15.82
C TYR A 101 40.07 -23.79 -14.92
N PHE A 102 39.75 -23.50 -13.65
CA PHE A 102 39.00 -24.38 -12.77
C PHE A 102 38.03 -23.53 -11.96
N ARG A 103 36.76 -23.93 -11.82
CA ARG A 103 35.90 -23.54 -10.67
C ARG A 103 34.80 -24.59 -10.42
N LEU A 104 35.02 -25.41 -9.39
CA LEU A 104 34.17 -26.52 -8.91
C LEU A 104 33.29 -26.16 -7.69
N ALA A 105 33.34 -24.94 -7.18
CA ALA A 105 32.56 -24.48 -6.04
C ALA A 105 32.00 -23.11 -6.40
N PRO A 106 30.72 -22.98 -6.76
CA PRO A 106 29.65 -22.87 -5.75
C PRO A 106 28.53 -23.92 -5.92
N LYS A 107 28.65 -24.76 -6.96
CA LYS A 107 27.48 -25.36 -7.60
C LYS A 107 26.73 -26.36 -6.73
N PHE A 108 27.39 -27.05 -5.79
CA PHE A 108 26.97 -28.05 -4.77
C PHE A 108 25.73 -27.83 -3.84
N ARG A 109 25.31 -26.62 -3.47
CA ARG A 109 24.40 -26.43 -2.31
C ARG A 109 22.95 -26.09 -2.72
N ASN A 110 21.97 -26.81 -2.13
CA ASN A 110 20.50 -26.80 -2.39
C ASN A 110 20.08 -27.34 -3.77
N LYS A 111 20.31 -28.61 -4.06
CA LYS A 111 20.53 -29.13 -5.42
C LYS A 111 19.29 -29.54 -6.24
N ILE A 112 19.28 -29.13 -7.51
CA ILE A 112 18.33 -29.52 -8.58
C ILE A 112 18.65 -30.94 -9.16
N ALA A 113 19.90 -31.39 -9.04
CA ALA A 113 20.37 -32.68 -9.53
C ALA A 113 21.40 -33.29 -8.56
N GLU A 114 21.38 -34.61 -8.42
CA GLU A 114 22.22 -35.38 -7.49
C GLU A 114 23.35 -36.08 -8.24
N PRO A 115 24.62 -35.70 -8.02
CA PRO A 115 25.76 -36.35 -8.66
C PRO A 115 26.24 -37.56 -7.85
N PHE A 116 26.50 -38.66 -8.54
CA PHE A 116 27.13 -39.85 -8.00
C PHE A 116 28.42 -40.11 -8.75
N LEU A 117 29.52 -40.33 -8.03
CA LEU A 117 30.70 -40.94 -8.63
C LEU A 117 30.48 -42.45 -8.61
N VAL A 118 30.22 -43.04 -9.77
CA VAL A 118 29.92 -44.46 -9.92
C VAL A 118 31.18 -45.19 -10.36
N THR A 119 31.45 -46.34 -9.75
CA THR A 119 32.52 -47.25 -10.16
C THR A 119 31.90 -48.61 -10.43
N ILE A 120 31.91 -49.05 -11.70
CA ILE A 120 31.42 -50.36 -12.09
C ILE A 120 32.61 -51.30 -12.34
N PRO A 121 32.71 -52.44 -11.63
CA PRO A 121 33.73 -53.43 -11.89
C PRO A 121 33.51 -54.11 -13.25
N TYR A 122 34.60 -54.48 -13.93
CA TYR A 122 34.50 -55.30 -15.13
C TYR A 122 34.12 -56.75 -14.79
N ILE A 123 33.15 -57.29 -15.51
CA ILE A 123 32.72 -58.69 -15.47
C ILE A 123 32.59 -59.13 -16.92
N ASP A 124 33.14 -60.29 -17.28
CA ASP A 124 32.98 -60.82 -18.65
C ASP A 124 31.49 -60.96 -18.99
N GLU A 125 31.11 -60.51 -20.20
CA GLU A 125 29.70 -60.41 -20.60
C GLU A 125 28.96 -61.76 -20.50
N GLU A 126 29.67 -62.89 -20.64
CA GLU A 126 29.09 -64.23 -20.50
C GLU A 126 28.59 -64.57 -19.08
N TYR A 127 29.09 -63.87 -18.06
CA TYR A 127 28.68 -64.04 -16.66
C TYR A 127 27.79 -62.90 -16.14
N ARG A 128 27.47 -61.91 -16.98
CA ARG A 128 26.65 -60.76 -16.58
C ARG A 128 25.16 -61.09 -16.68
N VAL A 129 24.42 -60.81 -15.62
CA VAL A 129 22.95 -60.80 -15.64
C VAL A 129 22.49 -59.35 -15.89
N PRO A 130 21.65 -59.06 -16.91
CA PRO A 130 21.10 -57.72 -17.13
C PRO A 130 20.23 -57.27 -15.96
N HIS A 131 20.38 -56.03 -15.55
CA HIS A 131 19.60 -55.43 -14.46
C HIS A 131 19.05 -54.07 -14.90
N PRO A 132 18.03 -54.03 -15.78
CA PRO A 132 17.43 -52.77 -16.17
C PRO A 132 16.71 -52.12 -14.99
N HIS A 133 16.94 -50.82 -14.83
CA HIS A 133 16.34 -49.97 -13.83
C HIS A 133 15.54 -48.84 -14.50
N THR A 134 14.62 -48.25 -13.75
CA THR A 134 13.86 -47.05 -14.16
C THR A 134 13.71 -46.16 -12.94
N HIS A 135 13.76 -44.86 -13.14
CA HIS A 135 13.43 -43.88 -12.11
C HIS A 135 12.87 -42.61 -12.76
N GLU A 136 12.04 -41.87 -12.03
CA GLU A 136 11.51 -40.62 -12.56
C GLU A 136 12.64 -39.58 -12.66
N GLY A 137 12.98 -39.13 -13.87
CA GLY A 137 13.97 -38.05 -14.03
C GLY A 137 14.55 -37.91 -15.42
N GLN A 138 15.62 -37.11 -15.50
CA GLN A 138 16.62 -37.20 -16.57
C GLN A 138 17.98 -37.48 -15.92
N GLU A 139 18.86 -38.20 -16.60
CA GLU A 139 20.17 -38.58 -16.08
C GLU A 139 21.27 -38.28 -17.08
N MET A 140 22.38 -37.73 -16.59
CA MET A 140 23.57 -37.46 -17.40
C MET A 140 24.77 -38.23 -16.86
N ASP A 141 25.36 -39.08 -17.70
CA ASP A 141 26.60 -39.78 -17.39
C ASP A 141 27.79 -39.17 -18.11
N ILE A 142 28.92 -39.08 -17.40
CA ILE A 142 30.18 -38.58 -17.94
C ILE A 142 31.31 -39.55 -17.60
N VAL A 143 31.87 -40.21 -18.61
CA VAL A 143 32.92 -41.23 -18.41
C VAL A 143 34.24 -40.55 -18.05
N ILE A 144 34.76 -40.87 -16.87
CA ILE A 144 36.03 -40.35 -16.34
C ILE A 144 37.19 -41.25 -16.75
N SER A 145 37.02 -42.57 -16.63
CA SER A 145 38.03 -43.56 -16.99
C SER A 145 37.40 -44.93 -17.29
N GLY A 146 37.95 -45.69 -18.24
CA GLY A 146 37.37 -46.96 -18.69
C GLY A 146 36.42 -46.81 -19.89
N GLN A 147 35.59 -47.83 -20.14
CA GLN A 147 34.53 -47.78 -21.15
C GLN A 147 33.21 -48.22 -20.52
N LEU A 148 32.17 -47.43 -20.74
CA LEU A 148 30.83 -47.67 -20.23
C LEU A 148 29.93 -48.10 -21.38
N LYS A 149 29.28 -49.25 -21.27
CA LYS A 149 28.19 -49.64 -22.17
C LYS A 149 26.89 -49.28 -21.48
N VAL A 150 26.11 -48.43 -22.12
CA VAL A 150 24.82 -47.92 -21.63
C VAL A 150 23.73 -48.42 -22.56
N ARG A 151 22.67 -48.99 -21.99
CA ARG A 151 21.45 -49.34 -22.70
C ARG A 151 20.33 -48.43 -22.21
N VAL A 152 19.61 -47.78 -23.13
CA VAL A 152 18.39 -46.99 -22.83
C VAL A 152 17.28 -47.47 -23.77
N GLY A 153 16.28 -48.13 -23.21
CA GLY A 153 15.25 -48.86 -23.97
C GLY A 153 15.89 -49.93 -24.86
N ASP A 154 15.68 -49.79 -26.18
CA ASP A 154 16.25 -50.68 -27.20
C ASP A 154 17.61 -50.22 -27.75
N ASN A 155 18.08 -49.02 -27.36
CA ASN A 155 19.33 -48.46 -27.86
C ASN A 155 20.50 -48.85 -26.97
N VAL A 156 21.63 -49.19 -27.58
CA VAL A 156 22.85 -49.60 -26.88
C VAL A 156 24.02 -48.78 -27.40
N GLU A 157 24.74 -48.15 -26.49
CA GLU A 157 25.84 -47.24 -26.79
C GLU A 157 27.07 -47.60 -25.97
N ILE A 158 28.25 -47.44 -26.57
CA ILE A 158 29.53 -47.57 -25.87
C ILE A 158 30.14 -46.19 -25.77
N LEU A 159 30.39 -45.74 -24.55
CA LEU A 159 30.97 -44.46 -24.19
C LEU A 159 32.43 -44.66 -23.78
N ASN A 160 33.31 -43.85 -24.36
CA ASN A 160 34.73 -43.82 -24.06
C ASN A 160 35.04 -42.72 -23.04
N GLU A 161 36.28 -42.70 -22.52
CA GLU A 161 36.74 -41.64 -21.63
C GLU A 161 36.49 -40.24 -22.25
N GLY A 162 35.77 -39.39 -21.52
CA GLY A 162 35.38 -38.05 -21.97
C GLY A 162 34.06 -38.00 -22.76
N ASP A 163 33.45 -39.13 -23.12
CA ASP A 163 32.10 -39.16 -23.68
C ASP A 163 31.07 -38.92 -22.56
N SER A 164 29.93 -38.37 -22.95
CA SER A 164 28.77 -38.24 -22.08
C SER A 164 27.48 -38.61 -22.80
N ILE A 165 26.53 -39.16 -22.04
CA ILE A 165 25.16 -39.43 -22.49
C ILE A 165 24.20 -38.69 -21.56
N TYR A 166 23.15 -38.11 -22.12
CA TYR A 166 22.04 -37.52 -21.37
C TYR A 166 20.77 -38.23 -21.81
N TYR A 167 19.97 -38.77 -20.87
CA TYR A 167 18.81 -39.60 -21.20
C TYR A 167 17.61 -39.39 -20.28
N ASP A 168 16.42 -39.73 -20.76
CA ASP A 168 15.20 -39.84 -19.94
C ASP A 168 15.28 -41.12 -19.10
N SER A 169 15.43 -40.98 -17.78
CA SER A 169 15.64 -42.12 -16.89
C SER A 169 14.36 -42.89 -16.56
N SER A 170 13.20 -42.40 -17.03
CA SER A 170 11.94 -43.15 -16.98
C SER A 170 11.90 -44.30 -17.98
N GLU A 171 12.73 -44.25 -19.02
CA GLU A 171 12.96 -45.38 -19.93
C GLU A 171 13.84 -46.45 -19.26
N PRO A 172 13.55 -47.76 -19.44
CA PRO A 172 14.37 -48.83 -18.87
C PRO A 172 15.82 -48.73 -19.32
N HIS A 173 16.74 -48.56 -18.39
CA HIS A 173 18.17 -48.40 -18.68
C HIS A 173 19.06 -49.32 -17.83
N ASP A 174 20.22 -49.67 -18.38
CA ASP A 174 21.19 -50.58 -17.74
C ASP A 174 22.63 -50.20 -18.18
N GLU A 175 23.58 -50.35 -17.27
CA GLU A 175 24.95 -49.85 -17.44
C GLU A 175 25.99 -50.87 -16.98
N TRP A 176 27.08 -51.00 -17.75
CA TRP A 176 28.20 -51.84 -17.33
C TRP A 176 29.54 -51.46 -17.92
N ALA A 177 30.60 -51.77 -17.18
CA ALA A 177 31.97 -51.62 -17.66
C ALA A 177 32.28 -52.65 -18.74
N VAL A 178 32.89 -52.19 -19.83
CA VAL A 178 33.44 -53.02 -20.91
C VAL A 178 34.92 -52.70 -21.13
N GLY A 179 35.60 -53.47 -21.99
CA GLY A 179 37.01 -53.21 -22.32
C GLY A 179 38.03 -53.72 -21.29
N GLY A 180 37.66 -54.71 -20.47
CA GLY A 180 38.60 -55.49 -19.65
C GLY A 180 39.10 -54.81 -18.36
N ARG A 181 38.51 -53.68 -17.96
CA ARG A 181 38.88 -52.96 -16.72
C ARG A 181 37.68 -52.20 -16.14
N GLU A 182 37.77 -51.84 -14.86
CA GLU A 182 36.73 -51.05 -14.19
C GLU A 182 36.45 -49.72 -14.93
N CYS A 183 35.19 -49.28 -14.89
CA CYS A 183 34.77 -47.99 -15.42
C CYS A 183 34.37 -47.05 -14.28
N LYS A 184 34.81 -45.79 -14.37
CA LYS A 184 34.43 -44.71 -13.46
C LYS A 184 33.76 -43.59 -14.25
N PHE A 185 32.62 -43.13 -13.78
CA PHE A 185 31.87 -42.06 -14.40
C PHE A 185 31.11 -41.26 -13.35
N TYR A 186 30.73 -40.04 -13.69
CA TYR A 186 29.75 -39.29 -12.90
C TYR A 186 28.37 -39.58 -13.47
N ALA A 187 27.46 -40.09 -12.63
CA ALA A 187 26.04 -40.16 -12.92
C ALA A 187 25.34 -38.98 -12.26
N ILE A 188 24.61 -38.17 -13.02
CA ILE A 188 23.98 -36.94 -12.52
C ILE A 188 22.47 -37.05 -12.73
N VAL A 189 21.75 -37.35 -11.65
CA VAL A 189 20.30 -37.58 -11.68
C VAL A 189 19.53 -36.27 -11.42
N CYS A 190 18.67 -35.87 -12.34
CA CYS A 190 17.80 -34.69 -12.27
C CYS A 190 16.37 -35.12 -11.91
N GLY A 191 15.85 -34.76 -10.73
CA GLY A 191 14.54 -35.23 -10.25
C GLY A 191 13.32 -34.56 -10.90
N VAL A 192 12.19 -35.29 -11.03
CA VAL A 192 10.91 -34.82 -11.67
C VAL A 192 10.02 -34.05 -10.69
N ASN A 193 10.14 -34.31 -9.39
CA ASN A 193 9.41 -33.60 -8.35
C ASN A 193 10.26 -32.46 -7.78
N GLN A 194 10.58 -31.47 -8.61
CA GLN A 194 10.63 -30.13 -8.08
C GLN A 194 9.20 -29.61 -8.06
N PRO A 195 8.71 -29.10 -6.93
CA PRO A 195 7.43 -28.44 -6.97
C PRO A 195 7.53 -27.30 -8.00
N GLN A 196 6.41 -26.99 -8.66
CA GLN A 196 6.15 -25.66 -9.22
C GLN A 196 6.21 -24.52 -8.15
N HIS A 197 6.89 -24.75 -7.02
CA HIS A 197 7.11 -23.85 -5.90
C HIS A 197 8.55 -23.28 -5.86
N ALA A 198 9.25 -23.19 -6.99
CA ALA A 198 10.42 -22.31 -7.04
C ALA A 198 10.04 -20.82 -7.05
N ILE A 199 8.76 -20.47 -7.29
CA ILE A 199 8.32 -19.07 -7.38
C ILE A 199 7.66 -18.59 -6.07
N SER A 200 7.39 -19.47 -5.11
CA SER A 200 6.79 -19.04 -3.83
C SER A 200 7.78 -18.36 -2.89
N ASN A 201 9.09 -18.50 -3.12
CA ASN A 201 10.15 -17.83 -2.37
C ASN A 201 11.04 -17.01 -3.30
N LEU A 202 10.45 -16.21 -4.18
CA LEU A 202 11.18 -15.07 -4.71
C LEU A 202 11.59 -14.24 -3.49
N GLU A 203 12.90 -14.19 -3.19
CA GLU A 203 13.40 -13.22 -2.22
C GLU A 203 12.78 -11.86 -2.58
N PRO A 204 12.23 -11.13 -1.60
CA PRO A 204 11.57 -9.88 -1.87
C PRO A 204 12.53 -9.01 -2.65
N VAL A 205 12.10 -8.65 -3.87
CA VAL A 205 12.82 -7.72 -4.72
C VAL A 205 13.16 -6.50 -3.87
N ILE A 206 14.45 -6.23 -3.73
CA ILE A 206 14.90 -5.06 -3.00
C ILE A 206 14.90 -3.89 -3.98
N LEU A 207 13.81 -3.12 -3.97
CA LEU A 207 13.74 -1.88 -4.72
C LEU A 207 14.41 -0.77 -3.92
N PRO A 208 15.13 0.16 -4.57
CA PRO A 208 15.72 1.28 -3.86
C PRO A 208 14.63 2.11 -3.18
N GLY A 209 14.82 2.45 -1.90
CA GLY A 209 13.88 3.25 -1.10
C GLY A 209 13.92 4.76 -1.39
N VAL A 210 14.48 5.15 -2.53
CA VAL A 210 14.67 6.56 -2.93
C VAL A 210 13.31 7.18 -3.26
N THR A 211 12.93 8.21 -2.50
CA THR A 211 11.65 8.93 -2.67
C THR A 211 11.74 9.96 -3.81
N ASN A 212 10.59 10.42 -4.31
CA ASN A 212 10.52 11.56 -5.24
C ASN A 212 11.10 12.83 -4.60
N PHE A 213 11.02 12.96 -3.28
CA PHE A 213 11.65 14.06 -2.57
C PHE A 213 13.17 14.00 -2.65
N ASP A 214 13.78 12.81 -2.48
CA ASP A 214 15.23 12.63 -2.59
C ASP A 214 15.73 12.96 -4.00
N LEU A 215 14.95 12.56 -5.03
CA LEU A 215 15.22 12.86 -6.44
C LEU A 215 15.10 14.34 -6.78
N ALA A 216 14.32 15.10 -6.01
CA ALA A 216 14.14 16.54 -6.22
C ALA A 216 15.31 17.39 -5.68
N HIS A 217 16.21 16.80 -4.89
CA HIS A 217 17.43 17.46 -4.36
C HIS A 217 17.16 18.79 -3.63
N ILE A 218 16.05 18.84 -2.88
CA ILE A 218 15.68 20.03 -2.09
C ILE A 218 16.77 20.34 -1.06
N GLN A 219 17.29 21.57 -1.10
CA GLN A 219 18.28 22.06 -0.14
C GLN A 219 17.59 22.52 1.14
N ASP A 220 18.22 22.24 2.29
CA ASP A 220 17.77 22.62 3.63
C ASP A 220 16.26 22.45 3.87
N PRO A 221 15.68 21.24 3.72
CA PRO A 221 14.27 21.00 3.94
C PRO A 221 13.79 21.52 5.30
N VAL A 222 12.67 22.25 5.34
CA VAL A 222 12.17 22.86 6.60
C VAL A 222 11.93 21.80 7.69
N ALA A 223 11.46 20.61 7.30
CA ALA A 223 11.17 19.50 8.21
C ALA A 223 12.42 18.91 8.90
N ASP A 224 13.62 19.09 8.35
CA ASP A 224 14.86 18.54 8.91
C ASP A 224 15.22 19.18 10.27
N ASN A 225 14.63 20.33 10.60
CA ASN A 225 14.70 20.93 11.93
C ASN A 225 14.00 20.11 13.03
N PHE A 226 13.14 19.16 12.63
CA PHE A 226 12.29 18.37 13.53
C PHE A 226 12.37 16.87 13.28
N VAL A 227 12.86 16.41 12.13
CA VAL A 227 12.86 15.00 11.75
C VAL A 227 14.29 14.52 11.50
N LYS A 228 14.63 13.39 12.10
CA LYS A 228 15.86 12.64 11.80
C LYS A 228 15.49 11.28 11.22
N LEU A 229 16.16 10.93 10.13
CA LEU A 229 15.91 9.71 9.38
C LEU A 229 17.14 8.80 9.42
N GLU A 230 16.86 7.51 9.48
CA GLU A 230 17.86 6.45 9.31
C GLU A 230 17.44 5.62 8.11
N THR A 231 18.36 5.41 7.17
CA THR A 231 18.14 4.60 5.96
C THR A 231 19.20 3.53 5.83
N ASP A 232 18.84 2.40 5.23
CA ASP A 232 19.80 1.38 4.82
C ASP A 232 20.67 1.83 3.61
N THR A 233 21.57 0.96 3.17
CA THR A 233 22.47 1.22 2.03
C THR A 233 21.76 1.38 0.69
N LEU A 234 20.47 1.05 0.62
CA LEU A 234 19.62 1.11 -0.56
C LEU A 234 18.61 2.27 -0.49
N GLY A 235 18.71 3.10 0.56
CA GLY A 235 17.87 4.27 0.79
C GLY A 235 16.52 3.94 1.43
N SER A 236 16.27 2.70 1.83
CA SER A 236 15.01 2.33 2.50
C SER A 236 15.01 2.87 3.92
N LEU A 237 13.89 3.46 4.35
CA LEU A 237 13.72 3.99 5.69
C LEU A 237 13.71 2.85 6.73
N THR A 238 14.65 2.88 7.67
CA THR A 238 14.77 1.90 8.76
C THR A 238 14.45 2.50 10.13
N GLY A 239 14.52 3.83 10.27
CA GLY A 239 14.26 4.51 11.53
C GLY A 239 13.85 5.96 11.33
N ILE A 240 13.03 6.45 12.25
CA ILE A 240 12.64 7.85 12.35
C ILE A 240 12.69 8.29 13.82
N SER A 241 13.19 9.49 14.07
CA SER A 241 13.06 10.16 15.37
C SER A 241 12.74 11.62 15.17
N PHE A 242 12.11 12.22 16.17
CA PHE A 242 11.77 13.64 16.15
C PHE A 242 12.64 14.39 17.15
N ILE A 243 13.04 15.60 16.76
CA ILE A 243 13.80 16.52 17.60
C ILE A 243 13.01 17.82 17.75
N ASN A 244 13.17 18.50 18.88
CA ASN A 244 12.48 19.78 19.16
C ASN A 244 10.94 19.69 19.07
N GLU A 245 10.37 18.49 19.10
CA GLU A 245 8.96 18.19 18.93
C GLU A 245 8.10 18.83 20.03
N GLU A 246 8.63 19.05 21.23
CA GLU A 246 7.92 19.77 22.30
C GLU A 246 7.75 21.28 22.02
N LYS A 247 8.56 21.85 21.12
CA LYS A 247 8.47 23.26 20.70
C LYS A 247 7.72 23.44 19.39
N PHE A 248 7.33 22.34 18.74
CA PHE A 248 6.78 22.35 17.40
C PHE A 248 5.37 22.94 17.35
N ASN A 249 5.15 23.86 16.41
CA ASN A 249 3.84 24.38 16.00
C ASN A 249 3.83 24.50 14.47
N PHE A 250 2.96 23.74 13.80
CA PHE A 250 2.92 23.65 12.34
C PHE A 250 2.75 25.02 11.64
N GLY A 251 1.98 25.94 12.23
CA GLY A 251 1.75 27.25 11.64
C GLY A 251 3.01 28.14 11.60
N PHE A 252 3.85 28.08 12.63
CA PHE A 252 5.08 28.86 12.69
C PHE A 252 6.27 28.11 12.08
N ASP A 253 6.44 26.84 12.46
CA ASP A 253 7.66 26.09 12.18
C ASP A 253 7.66 25.44 10.79
N VAL A 254 6.50 25.36 10.13
CA VAL A 254 6.38 24.85 8.75
C VAL A 254 5.88 25.94 7.82
N VAL A 255 4.67 26.46 8.04
CA VAL A 255 4.06 27.43 7.11
C VAL A 255 4.86 28.72 7.03
N ASP A 256 5.15 29.36 8.16
CA ASP A 256 5.88 30.63 8.14
C ASP A 256 7.35 30.46 7.74
N ALA A 257 7.95 29.32 8.08
CA ALA A 257 9.30 28.95 7.66
C ALA A 257 9.38 28.73 6.14
N LEU A 258 8.41 28.05 5.52
CA LEU A 258 8.33 27.90 4.07
C LEU A 258 8.05 29.22 3.38
N ALA A 259 7.18 30.07 3.93
CA ALA A 259 6.96 31.42 3.41
C ALA A 259 8.23 32.27 3.45
N ALA A 260 9.13 32.06 4.41
CA ALA A 260 10.42 32.73 4.47
C ALA A 260 11.46 32.11 3.50
N LYS A 261 11.49 30.78 3.38
CA LYS A 261 12.43 30.03 2.53
C LYS A 261 12.11 30.15 1.04
N CYS A 262 10.84 29.95 0.67
CA CYS A 262 10.37 29.86 -0.70
C CYS A 262 8.99 30.55 -0.86
N PRO A 263 8.95 31.89 -0.70
CA PRO A 263 7.70 32.66 -0.66
C PRO A 263 6.81 32.46 -1.89
N ASP A 264 7.40 32.35 -3.08
CA ASP A 264 6.70 32.26 -4.36
C ASP A 264 6.31 30.82 -4.75
N LYS A 265 6.70 29.82 -3.95
CA LYS A 265 6.37 28.42 -4.25
C LYS A 265 4.89 28.16 -4.01
N GLU A 266 4.23 27.51 -4.97
CA GLU A 266 2.81 27.16 -4.88
C GLU A 266 2.58 26.17 -3.73
N ALA A 267 1.72 26.56 -2.79
CA ALA A 267 1.32 25.73 -1.65
C ALA A 267 -0.01 25.01 -1.91
N LEU A 268 -0.95 25.70 -2.58
CA LEU A 268 -2.31 25.23 -2.82
C LEU A 268 -2.84 25.72 -4.18
N ILE A 269 -3.31 24.78 -5.00
CA ILE A 269 -4.13 25.04 -6.18
C ILE A 269 -5.56 24.62 -5.85
N TYR A 270 -6.49 25.57 -5.85
CA TYR A 270 -7.91 25.36 -5.59
C TYR A 270 -8.71 25.53 -6.88
N VAL A 271 -9.60 24.57 -7.14
CA VAL A 271 -10.58 24.62 -8.22
C VAL A 271 -11.97 24.49 -7.61
N GLY A 272 -12.81 25.50 -7.82
CA GLY A 272 -14.20 25.53 -7.37
C GLY A 272 -15.11 24.63 -8.20
N ASN A 273 -16.33 24.40 -7.72
CA ASN A 273 -17.32 23.55 -8.41
C ASN A 273 -17.71 24.12 -9.79
N ASP A 274 -17.66 25.44 -9.92
CA ASP A 274 -17.86 26.22 -11.15
C ASP A 274 -16.60 26.26 -12.04
N MET A 275 -15.57 25.51 -11.68
CA MET A 275 -14.25 25.48 -12.33
C MET A 275 -13.44 26.79 -12.20
N SER A 276 -13.85 27.70 -11.30
CA SER A 276 -13.03 28.86 -10.94
C SER A 276 -11.72 28.41 -10.28
N GLU A 277 -10.61 29.04 -10.66
CA GLU A 277 -9.28 28.66 -10.20
C GLU A 277 -8.70 29.73 -9.27
N ARG A 278 -8.10 29.28 -8.17
CA ARG A 278 -7.29 30.12 -7.26
C ARG A 278 -6.00 29.40 -6.93
N ARG A 279 -4.90 30.15 -6.89
CA ARG A 279 -3.58 29.65 -6.54
C ARG A 279 -3.06 30.44 -5.35
N PHE A 280 -2.44 29.75 -4.40
CA PHE A 280 -1.85 30.36 -3.21
C PHE A 280 -0.43 29.86 -3.06
N THR A 281 0.51 30.80 -2.93
CA THR A 281 1.89 30.51 -2.58
C THR A 281 2.03 30.32 -1.06
N PHE A 282 3.19 29.86 -0.58
CA PHE A 282 3.44 29.83 0.87
C PHE A 282 3.39 31.23 1.50
N ALA A 283 3.80 32.28 0.78
CA ALA A 283 3.63 33.67 1.24
C ALA A 283 2.15 34.04 1.40
N ASP A 284 1.29 33.65 0.45
CA ASP A 284 -0.15 33.88 0.56
C ASP A 284 -0.76 33.13 1.75
N ILE A 285 -0.41 31.85 1.94
CA ILE A 285 -0.92 31.04 3.06
C ILE A 285 -0.51 31.66 4.40
N LYS A 286 0.74 32.12 4.55
CA LYS A 286 1.18 32.87 5.74
C LYS A 286 0.36 34.14 5.94
N LYS A 287 0.24 34.96 4.89
CA LYS A 287 -0.50 36.23 4.92
C LYS A 287 -1.94 36.01 5.40
N TYR A 288 -2.70 35.17 4.71
CA TYR A 288 -4.12 34.95 5.03
C TYR A 288 -4.32 34.22 6.35
N SER A 289 -3.44 33.30 6.74
CA SER A 289 -3.52 32.67 8.07
C SER A 289 -3.22 33.66 9.21
N ASN A 290 -2.30 34.61 9.02
CA ASN A 290 -2.05 35.67 10.02
C ASN A 290 -3.22 36.65 10.14
N MET A 291 -3.77 37.09 9.01
CA MET A 291 -4.98 37.92 8.99
C MET A 291 -6.15 37.21 9.70
N THR A 292 -6.32 35.91 9.41
CA THR A 292 -7.35 35.08 10.03
C THR A 292 -7.11 34.90 11.53
N ALA A 293 -5.85 34.74 11.97
CA ALA A 293 -5.52 34.62 13.39
C ALA A 293 -5.86 35.91 14.16
N ASN A 294 -5.50 37.07 13.61
CA ASN A 294 -5.86 38.37 14.15
C ASN A 294 -7.38 38.58 14.20
N TYR A 295 -8.09 38.19 13.14
CA TYR A 295 -9.56 38.24 13.09
C TYR A 295 -10.19 37.37 14.19
N PHE A 296 -9.79 36.10 14.32
CA PHE A 296 -10.29 35.20 15.36
C PHE A 296 -10.01 35.72 16.78
N MET A 297 -8.81 36.25 17.03
CA MET A 297 -8.50 36.87 18.32
C MET A 297 -9.38 38.08 18.62
N SER A 298 -9.73 38.89 17.62
CA SER A 298 -10.67 40.01 17.78
C SER A 298 -12.07 39.57 18.19
N LYS A 299 -12.45 38.33 17.87
CA LYS A 299 -13.70 37.68 18.31
C LYS A 299 -13.59 37.03 19.69
N GLY A 300 -12.43 37.12 20.32
CA GLY A 300 -12.18 36.55 21.65
C GLY A 300 -11.86 35.06 21.64
N ILE A 301 -11.47 34.49 20.50
CA ILE A 301 -10.90 33.14 20.41
C ILE A 301 -9.47 33.18 20.97
N LYS A 302 -9.15 32.26 21.88
CA LYS A 302 -7.84 32.17 22.55
C LYS A 302 -7.35 30.73 22.65
N LYS A 303 -6.12 30.53 23.15
CA LYS A 303 -5.54 29.20 23.42
C LYS A 303 -6.54 28.31 24.16
N GLY A 304 -6.66 27.08 23.68
CA GLY A 304 -7.56 26.05 24.18
C GLY A 304 -8.97 26.13 23.63
N ASP A 305 -9.45 27.25 23.07
CA ASP A 305 -10.82 27.35 22.57
C ASP A 305 -11.12 26.37 21.43
N ARG A 306 -12.25 25.67 21.51
CA ARG A 306 -12.70 24.70 20.52
C ARG A 306 -13.47 25.40 19.41
N VAL A 307 -12.91 25.36 18.19
CA VAL A 307 -13.45 26.04 17.01
C VAL A 307 -13.77 25.00 15.95
N MET A 308 -15.04 24.88 15.59
CA MET A 308 -15.51 23.95 14.58
C MET A 308 -15.37 24.54 13.17
N LEU A 309 -14.85 23.76 12.23
CA LEU A 309 -14.73 24.14 10.82
C LEU A 309 -15.61 23.22 9.95
N VAL A 310 -16.64 23.79 9.33
CA VAL A 310 -17.56 23.10 8.42
C VAL A 310 -17.48 23.74 7.05
N LEU A 311 -16.39 23.49 6.32
CA LEU A 311 -15.98 24.29 5.16
C LEU A 311 -15.91 23.52 3.85
N LYS A 312 -16.50 22.32 3.76
CA LYS A 312 -16.44 21.46 2.56
C LYS A 312 -15.00 21.27 2.09
N ARG A 313 -14.59 21.92 1.00
CA ARG A 313 -13.20 22.02 0.52
C ARG A 313 -12.82 23.46 0.17
N HIS A 314 -13.54 24.44 0.71
CA HIS A 314 -13.26 25.86 0.50
C HIS A 314 -11.87 26.23 1.00
N TYR A 315 -11.17 27.11 0.28
CA TYR A 315 -9.78 27.49 0.58
C TYR A 315 -9.62 28.14 1.98
N GLN A 316 -10.69 28.70 2.53
CA GLN A 316 -10.79 29.26 3.88
C GLN A 316 -10.47 28.25 4.98
N PHE A 317 -10.61 26.94 4.70
CA PHE A 317 -10.22 25.89 5.62
C PHE A 317 -8.73 25.97 5.97
N TRP A 318 -7.87 26.16 4.96
CA TRP A 318 -6.42 26.25 5.16
C TRP A 318 -6.02 27.52 5.91
N PHE A 319 -6.70 28.65 5.66
CA PHE A 319 -6.46 29.87 6.44
C PHE A 319 -6.84 29.67 7.91
N SER A 320 -8.02 29.09 8.14
CA SER A 320 -8.59 28.89 9.47
C SER A 320 -7.79 27.90 10.31
N ILE A 321 -7.46 26.72 9.78
CA ILE A 321 -6.73 25.70 10.54
C ILE A 321 -5.34 26.18 10.96
N ILE A 322 -4.61 26.88 10.07
CA ILE A 322 -3.29 27.43 10.38
C ILE A 322 -3.38 28.56 11.40
N ALA A 323 -4.37 29.45 11.25
CA ALA A 323 -4.62 30.52 12.21
C ALA A 323 -4.89 29.98 13.62
N LEU A 324 -5.75 28.97 13.72
CA LEU A 324 -6.10 28.35 15.01
C LEU A 324 -4.90 27.64 15.64
N HIS A 325 -4.06 26.98 14.84
CA HIS A 325 -2.80 26.42 15.32
C HIS A 325 -1.86 27.48 15.88
N LYS A 326 -1.75 28.65 15.23
CA LYS A 326 -0.94 29.78 15.70
C LYS A 326 -1.48 30.39 17.00
N ILE A 327 -2.80 30.47 17.16
CA ILE A 327 -3.47 30.92 18.39
C ILE A 327 -3.33 29.89 19.53
N GLY A 328 -3.18 28.61 19.18
CA GLY A 328 -3.31 27.50 20.13
C GLY A 328 -4.75 27.12 20.45
N ALA A 329 -5.70 27.52 19.60
CA ALA A 329 -7.07 27.05 19.67
C ALA A 329 -7.16 25.61 19.13
N ILE A 330 -8.14 24.85 19.59
CA ILE A 330 -8.35 23.45 19.21
C ILE A 330 -9.31 23.40 18.03
N VAL A 331 -8.85 22.90 16.90
CA VAL A 331 -9.63 22.80 15.67
C VAL A 331 -10.50 21.55 15.69
N ILE A 332 -11.77 21.67 15.31
CA ILE A 332 -12.68 20.54 15.09
C ILE A 332 -13.18 20.55 13.64
N PRO A 333 -12.52 19.85 12.71
CA PRO A 333 -13.06 19.68 11.36
C PRO A 333 -14.34 18.84 11.40
N ALA A 334 -15.34 19.25 10.63
CA ALA A 334 -16.61 18.53 10.52
C ALA A 334 -17.18 18.66 9.09
N THR A 335 -17.91 17.62 8.67
CA THR A 335 -18.51 17.56 7.34
C THR A 335 -19.71 18.49 7.23
N ASN A 336 -19.98 19.02 6.03
CA ASN A 336 -21.16 19.82 5.72
C ASN A 336 -22.46 18.99 5.62
N GLN A 337 -22.41 17.69 5.87
CA GLN A 337 -23.58 16.80 5.84
C GLN A 337 -24.27 16.65 7.20
N LEU A 338 -23.76 17.31 8.25
CA LEU A 338 -24.35 17.27 9.58
C LEU A 338 -25.67 18.03 9.62
N VAL A 339 -26.61 17.52 10.40
CA VAL A 339 -27.93 18.14 10.67
C VAL A 339 -28.04 18.57 12.13
N GLN A 340 -29.18 19.15 12.54
CA GLN A 340 -29.38 19.74 13.87
C GLN A 340 -28.90 18.81 15.00
N HIS A 341 -29.41 17.56 15.07
CA HIS A 341 -29.08 16.65 16.17
C HIS A 341 -27.57 16.29 16.22
N ASP A 342 -26.91 16.26 15.06
CA ASP A 342 -25.46 16.05 14.96
C ASP A 342 -24.68 17.23 15.55
N PHE A 343 -25.11 18.46 15.27
CA PHE A 343 -24.54 19.67 15.81
C PHE A 343 -24.81 19.80 17.30
N THR A 344 -26.05 19.56 17.75
CA THR A 344 -26.45 19.56 19.16
C THR A 344 -25.53 18.63 19.98
N TYR A 345 -25.31 17.40 19.49
CA TYR A 345 -24.39 16.46 20.14
C TYR A 345 -22.96 17.01 20.20
N ARG A 346 -22.41 17.47 19.07
CA ARG A 346 -21.01 17.91 18.98
C ARG A 346 -20.71 19.17 19.77
N PHE A 347 -21.62 20.15 19.75
CA PHE A 347 -21.50 21.40 20.51
C PHE A 347 -21.46 21.11 22.00
N LYS A 348 -22.34 20.24 22.48
CA LYS A 348 -22.38 19.81 23.88
C LYS A 348 -21.16 18.98 24.27
N ALA A 349 -20.81 17.97 23.49
CA ALA A 349 -19.74 17.03 23.83
C ALA A 349 -18.35 17.68 23.81
N ALA A 350 -18.09 18.55 22.84
CA ALA A 350 -16.79 19.21 22.71
C ALA A 350 -16.71 20.60 23.35
N GLY A 351 -17.82 21.18 23.82
CA GLY A 351 -17.82 22.55 24.34
C GLY A 351 -17.36 23.58 23.28
N VAL A 352 -17.99 23.52 22.11
CA VAL A 352 -17.65 24.37 20.96
C VAL A 352 -17.98 25.83 21.28
N LYS A 353 -17.00 26.72 21.04
CA LYS A 353 -17.14 28.17 21.28
C LYS A 353 -17.45 28.95 20.01
N ALA A 354 -16.86 28.53 18.89
CA ALA A 354 -16.98 29.21 17.61
C ALA A 354 -17.11 28.20 16.48
N ILE A 355 -17.73 28.64 15.39
CA ILE A 355 -17.88 27.86 14.16
C ILE A 355 -17.61 28.74 12.94
N VAL A 356 -16.81 28.22 12.00
CA VAL A 356 -16.72 28.75 10.64
C VAL A 356 -17.43 27.77 9.72
N CYS A 357 -18.52 28.21 9.11
CA CYS A 357 -19.40 27.37 8.30
C CYS A 357 -19.44 27.84 6.85
N THR A 358 -19.58 26.91 5.92
CA THR A 358 -19.97 27.21 4.55
C THR A 358 -21.38 27.82 4.50
N GLY A 359 -21.56 28.80 3.62
CA GLY A 359 -22.87 29.31 3.22
C GLY A 359 -23.60 28.40 2.20
N ASP A 360 -22.93 27.36 1.69
CA ASP A 360 -23.53 26.41 0.75
C ASP A 360 -24.55 25.50 1.46
N GLY A 361 -25.74 25.40 0.88
CA GLY A 361 -26.78 24.49 1.38
C GLY A 361 -27.41 24.95 2.70
N ASP A 362 -27.88 23.99 3.50
CA ASP A 362 -28.70 24.25 4.68
C ASP A 362 -27.91 24.22 6.01
N VAL A 363 -26.58 24.05 5.94
CA VAL A 363 -25.74 23.76 7.12
C VAL A 363 -25.85 24.85 8.19
N ALA A 364 -25.81 26.12 7.80
CA ALA A 364 -25.92 27.24 8.73
C ALA A 364 -27.27 27.27 9.46
N HIS A 365 -28.35 26.86 8.80
CA HIS A 365 -29.66 26.73 9.43
C HIS A 365 -29.68 25.60 10.47
N GLN A 366 -29.09 24.45 10.14
CA GLN A 366 -28.94 23.33 11.07
C GLN A 366 -28.11 23.70 12.32
N VAL A 367 -27.11 24.56 12.15
CA VAL A 367 -26.34 25.14 13.26
C VAL A 367 -27.20 26.08 14.12
N ASP A 368 -28.00 26.96 13.51
CA ASP A 368 -28.89 27.87 14.25
C ASP A 368 -29.90 27.08 15.10
N LEU A 369 -30.49 26.02 14.54
CA LEU A 369 -31.42 25.14 15.26
C LEU A 369 -30.75 24.46 16.48
N ALA A 370 -29.51 23.98 16.32
CA ALA A 370 -28.77 23.35 17.40
C ALA A 370 -28.33 24.35 18.50
N GLU A 371 -27.98 25.57 18.10
CA GLU A 371 -27.68 26.67 19.04
C GLU A 371 -28.91 27.03 19.88
N GLU A 372 -30.08 27.16 19.24
CA GLU A 372 -31.36 27.46 19.88
C GLU A 372 -31.78 26.33 20.85
N GLU A 373 -31.71 25.07 20.40
CA GLU A 373 -32.05 23.89 21.21
C GLU A 373 -31.20 23.80 22.50
N LEU A 374 -29.91 24.15 22.41
CA LEU A 374 -29.00 24.12 23.55
C LEU A 374 -29.06 25.38 24.43
N GLY A 375 -29.67 26.47 23.96
CA GLY A 375 -29.65 27.76 24.63
C GLY A 375 -28.24 28.32 24.83
N ILE A 376 -27.31 28.00 23.92
CA ILE A 376 -25.92 28.51 23.93
C ILE A 376 -25.79 29.70 22.97
N ARG A 377 -24.66 30.38 23.02
CA ARG A 377 -24.31 31.43 22.05
C ARG A 377 -22.92 31.19 21.47
N LEU A 378 -22.88 30.85 20.20
CA LEU A 378 -21.66 30.61 19.45
C LEU A 378 -21.17 31.89 18.78
N ILE A 379 -19.87 31.99 18.56
CA ILE A 379 -19.31 32.93 17.57
C ILE A 379 -19.48 32.27 16.20
N LYS A 380 -20.38 32.81 15.37
CA LYS A 380 -20.77 32.23 14.08
C LYS A 380 -20.20 33.05 12.92
N MET A 381 -19.38 32.41 12.09
CA MET A 381 -18.74 33.01 10.93
C MET A 381 -19.06 32.18 9.69
N MET A 382 -19.35 32.85 8.57
CA MET A 382 -19.78 32.24 7.33
C MET A 382 -18.78 32.53 6.20
N ALA A 383 -18.30 31.48 5.55
CA ALA A 383 -17.56 31.58 4.30
C ALA A 383 -18.51 31.34 3.12
N HIS A 384 -18.28 32.03 1.99
CA HIS A 384 -19.11 31.87 0.77
C HIS A 384 -20.62 32.12 0.98
N GLY A 385 -20.97 33.15 1.75
CA GLY A 385 -22.38 33.51 1.94
C GLY A 385 -22.58 34.61 2.97
N GLU A 386 -23.82 35.10 3.05
CA GLU A 386 -24.26 36.06 4.06
C GLU A 386 -25.54 35.56 4.71
N ARG A 387 -25.64 35.68 6.04
CA ARG A 387 -26.83 35.28 6.80
C ARG A 387 -26.96 36.17 8.04
N GLU A 388 -28.20 36.54 8.38
CA GLU A 388 -28.46 37.32 9.60
C GLU A 388 -27.99 36.54 10.84
N GLY A 389 -27.32 37.24 11.77
CA GLY A 389 -26.74 36.62 12.97
C GLY A 389 -25.41 35.87 12.73
N TRP A 390 -24.89 35.87 11.49
CA TRP A 390 -23.59 35.33 11.12
C TRP A 390 -22.68 36.45 10.63
N GLU A 391 -21.40 36.38 10.97
CA GLU A 391 -20.41 37.28 10.42
C GLU A 391 -19.86 36.78 9.08
N ASP A 392 -19.68 37.68 8.12
CA ASP A 392 -19.02 37.39 6.85
C ASP A 392 -17.52 37.17 7.09
N PHE A 393 -17.07 35.92 6.95
CA PHE A 393 -15.69 35.51 7.22
C PHE A 393 -14.72 36.16 6.22
N ASP A 394 -15.07 36.17 4.93
CA ASP A 394 -14.19 36.64 3.85
C ASP A 394 -13.96 38.15 3.95
N LYS A 395 -15.02 38.94 4.22
CA LYS A 395 -14.87 40.38 4.51
C LYS A 395 -14.26 40.62 5.88
N GLY A 396 -14.55 39.77 6.85
CA GLY A 396 -14.06 39.87 8.22
C GLY A 396 -12.53 39.84 8.29
N ILE A 397 -11.88 38.93 7.55
CA ILE A 397 -10.41 38.83 7.56
C ILE A 397 -9.71 39.96 6.80
N ALA A 398 -10.35 40.55 5.78
CA ALA A 398 -9.73 41.52 4.88
C ALA A 398 -9.24 42.81 5.58
N GLY A 399 -9.82 43.14 6.74
CA GLY A 399 -9.45 44.32 7.54
C GLY A 399 -8.32 44.12 8.56
N PHE A 400 -7.76 42.91 8.68
CA PHE A 400 -6.76 42.60 9.70
C PHE A 400 -5.33 42.58 9.14
N SER A 401 -4.36 42.83 10.03
CA SER A 401 -2.93 42.78 9.71
C SER A 401 -2.50 41.38 9.29
N ASP A 402 -1.57 41.29 8.34
CA ASP A 402 -0.90 40.05 7.93
C ASP A 402 0.34 39.71 8.78
N VAL A 403 0.58 40.48 9.85
CA VAL A 403 1.60 40.20 10.86
C VAL A 403 0.94 39.54 12.07
N PHE A 404 1.43 38.35 12.44
CA PHE A 404 1.06 37.63 13.66
C PHE A 404 2.33 37.09 14.32
N GLU A 405 2.73 37.69 15.44
CA GLU A 405 3.97 37.30 16.13
C GLU A 405 3.76 36.04 16.95
N ARG A 406 4.75 35.14 16.93
CA ARG A 406 4.76 33.95 17.77
C ARG A 406 4.74 34.37 19.24
N PRO A 407 3.75 33.94 20.05
CA PRO A 407 3.72 34.31 21.46
C PRO A 407 4.98 33.82 22.19
N THR A 408 5.57 34.68 23.02
CA THR A 408 6.71 34.34 23.90
C THR A 408 6.26 33.96 25.30
N ASP A 409 5.05 34.34 25.68
CA ASP A 409 4.39 33.98 26.94
C ASP A 409 3.97 32.50 26.91
N PRO A 410 4.49 31.64 27.81
CA PRO A 410 4.14 30.21 27.85
C PRO A 410 2.64 29.93 28.04
N GLU A 411 1.89 30.85 28.67
CA GLU A 411 0.44 30.67 28.84
C GLU A 411 -0.34 30.88 27.54
N LYS A 412 0.26 31.57 26.56
CA LYS A 412 -0.35 31.89 25.26
C LYS A 412 0.25 31.08 24.11
N LEU A 413 1.52 30.69 24.23
CA LEU A 413 2.18 29.82 23.27
C LEU A 413 1.58 28.42 23.36
N SER A 414 1.19 27.85 22.22
CA SER A 414 0.79 26.44 22.13
C SER A 414 1.68 25.68 21.17
N CYS A 415 2.28 24.59 21.63
CA CYS A 415 3.20 23.77 20.86
C CYS A 415 3.31 22.35 21.45
N GLY A 416 3.98 21.47 20.71
CA GLY A 416 4.31 20.12 21.15
C GLY A 416 3.12 19.31 21.62
N SER A 417 3.13 18.92 22.90
CA SER A 417 2.10 18.07 23.50
C SER A 417 0.78 18.80 23.80
N ASP A 418 0.69 20.12 23.61
CA ASP A 418 -0.57 20.86 23.76
C ASP A 418 -1.63 20.38 22.75
N PRO A 419 -2.89 20.14 23.17
CA PRO A 419 -3.98 19.82 22.26
C PRO A 419 -4.22 20.92 21.23
N ASN A 420 -4.39 20.56 19.96
CA ASN A 420 -4.64 21.52 18.87
C ASN A 420 -5.69 21.05 17.86
N LEU A 421 -6.11 19.78 17.93
CA LEU A 421 -6.98 19.18 16.93
C LEU A 421 -7.85 18.11 17.58
N MET A 422 -9.12 18.06 17.18
CA MET A 422 -10.08 17.07 17.63
C MET A 422 -10.89 16.57 16.44
N PHE A 423 -11.09 15.27 16.37
CA PHE A 423 -11.97 14.65 15.38
C PHE A 423 -13.09 13.88 16.05
N PHE A 424 -14.31 14.07 15.56
CA PHE A 424 -15.40 13.15 15.84
C PHE A 424 -15.24 11.92 14.95
N THR A 425 -15.07 10.75 15.58
CA THR A 425 -14.95 9.46 14.90
C THR A 425 -16.26 9.05 14.20
N SER A 426 -16.24 8.06 13.30
CA SER A 426 -17.43 7.70 12.50
C SER A 426 -18.57 7.02 13.27
N GLY A 427 -18.40 6.66 14.55
CA GLY A 427 -19.49 6.11 15.37
C GLY A 427 -20.09 4.80 14.84
N THR A 428 -19.28 3.86 14.35
CA THR A 428 -19.80 2.60 13.76
C THR A 428 -20.57 1.73 14.78
N THR A 429 -20.28 1.90 16.07
CA THR A 429 -20.87 1.14 17.19
C THR A 429 -21.68 2.01 18.17
N GLY A 430 -21.85 3.31 17.91
CA GLY A 430 -22.52 4.26 18.82
C GLY A 430 -22.29 5.72 18.43
N TYR A 431 -22.52 6.66 19.35
CA TYR A 431 -22.22 8.08 19.08
C TYR A 431 -20.70 8.32 18.83
N PRO A 432 -20.34 9.25 17.93
CA PRO A 432 -18.95 9.62 17.65
C PRO A 432 -18.11 10.03 18.87
N LYS A 433 -17.07 9.27 19.20
CA LYS A 433 -16.04 9.66 20.19
C LYS A 433 -15.16 10.80 19.65
N ILE A 434 -14.59 11.62 20.53
CA ILE A 434 -13.72 12.76 20.18
C ILE A 434 -12.25 12.37 20.33
N ALA A 435 -11.59 11.96 19.25
CA ALA A 435 -10.15 11.70 19.26
C ALA A 435 -9.37 13.02 19.31
N THR A 436 -8.60 13.25 20.38
CA THR A 436 -7.85 14.50 20.59
C THR A 436 -6.39 14.33 20.19
N HIS A 437 -5.86 15.27 19.43
CA HIS A 437 -4.49 15.31 18.95
C HIS A 437 -3.76 16.56 19.42
N CYS A 438 -2.45 16.47 19.49
CA CYS A 438 -1.55 17.59 19.79
C CYS A 438 -0.77 18.03 18.54
N HIS A 439 0.06 19.08 18.68
CA HIS A 439 0.86 19.60 17.56
C HIS A 439 1.80 18.57 16.94
N LYS A 440 2.24 17.56 17.71
CA LYS A 440 3.07 16.45 17.20
C LYS A 440 2.36 15.57 16.16
N TYR A 441 1.03 15.63 16.06
CA TYR A 441 0.27 14.89 15.05
C TYR A 441 0.72 15.19 13.62
N ALA A 442 1.02 16.47 13.33
CA ALA A 442 1.49 16.87 12.01
C ALA A 442 2.84 16.23 11.66
N LEU A 443 3.76 16.11 12.63
CA LEU A 443 5.06 15.45 12.43
C LEU A 443 4.90 13.96 12.08
N GLY A 444 3.92 13.28 12.67
CA GLY A 444 3.59 11.89 12.34
C GLY A 444 3.16 11.69 10.87
N HIS A 445 2.71 12.75 10.17
CA HIS A 445 2.39 12.70 8.75
C HIS A 445 3.57 12.83 7.81
N PHE A 446 4.78 13.05 8.34
CA PHE A 446 6.00 13.06 7.53
C PHE A 446 6.14 11.76 6.71
N ILE A 447 5.95 10.59 7.35
CA ILE A 447 5.98 9.30 6.66
C ILE A 447 4.83 9.17 5.67
N THR A 448 3.62 9.61 6.05
CA THR A 448 2.42 9.56 5.20
C THR A 448 2.69 10.21 3.84
N ALA A 449 3.33 11.38 3.80
CA ALA A 449 3.59 12.07 2.55
C ALA A 449 4.89 11.62 1.86
N ARG A 450 6.01 11.58 2.58
CA ARG A 450 7.33 11.36 1.96
C ARG A 450 7.51 9.92 1.48
N TYR A 451 7.07 8.92 2.25
CA TYR A 451 7.37 7.51 1.97
C TYR A 451 6.19 6.70 1.45
N TRP A 452 4.96 7.09 1.81
CA TRP A 452 3.76 6.41 1.32
C TRP A 452 3.13 7.12 0.13
N HIS A 453 2.69 8.37 0.25
CA HIS A 453 2.23 9.13 -0.93
C HIS A 453 3.34 9.37 -1.95
N ASN A 454 4.60 9.25 -1.52
CA ASN A 454 5.80 9.50 -2.30
C ASN A 454 5.72 10.84 -3.05
N VAL A 455 5.33 11.89 -2.32
CA VAL A 455 5.08 13.21 -2.91
C VAL A 455 6.35 13.78 -3.55
N ASP A 456 6.14 14.48 -4.66
CA ASP A 456 7.19 15.20 -5.38
C ASP A 456 7.12 16.70 -5.02
N PRO A 457 8.13 17.28 -4.36
CA PRO A 457 8.16 18.70 -4.02
C PRO A 457 8.18 19.63 -5.25
N ASN A 458 8.48 19.13 -6.44
CA ASN A 458 8.39 19.86 -7.71
C ASN A 458 7.11 19.50 -8.51
N GLY A 459 6.29 18.61 -7.95
CA GLY A 459 5.02 18.19 -8.53
C GLY A 459 3.81 18.66 -7.73
N ILE A 460 2.67 18.03 -8.00
CA ILE A 460 1.37 18.38 -7.40
C ILE A 460 0.73 17.11 -6.84
N HIS A 461 0.36 17.17 -5.56
CA HIS A 461 -0.33 16.08 -4.88
C HIS A 461 -1.84 16.34 -4.79
N PHE A 462 -2.63 15.42 -5.30
CA PHE A 462 -4.08 15.49 -5.23
C PHE A 462 -4.65 14.39 -4.33
N THR A 463 -5.36 14.80 -3.27
CA THR A 463 -6.18 13.88 -2.46
C THR A 463 -7.66 14.18 -2.61
N ILE A 464 -8.48 13.14 -2.83
CA ILE A 464 -9.95 13.25 -2.77
C ILE A 464 -10.41 12.97 -1.35
N SER A 465 -10.81 14.02 -0.64
CA SER A 465 -11.45 13.99 0.68
C SER A 465 -12.20 15.29 0.95
N ASP A 466 -13.29 15.23 1.71
CA ASP A 466 -13.87 16.39 2.40
C ASP A 466 -12.98 16.82 3.58
N THR A 467 -12.96 18.11 3.92
CA THR A 467 -12.13 18.65 5.02
C THR A 467 -12.60 18.24 6.40
N GLY A 468 -13.85 17.81 6.54
CA GLY A 468 -14.40 17.28 7.78
C GLY A 468 -13.88 15.91 8.19
N TRP A 469 -13.18 15.20 7.30
CA TRP A 469 -12.59 13.89 7.60
C TRP A 469 -11.08 14.01 7.85
N GLY A 470 -10.55 13.19 8.77
CA GLY A 470 -9.11 13.14 9.06
C GLY A 470 -8.22 12.93 7.82
N LYS A 471 -8.73 12.20 6.81
CA LYS A 471 -8.07 12.00 5.51
C LYS A 471 -7.66 13.31 4.81
N ALA A 472 -8.39 14.42 5.04
CA ALA A 472 -7.97 15.72 4.51
C ALA A 472 -6.62 16.16 5.09
N LEU A 473 -6.34 15.91 6.36
CA LEU A 473 -5.07 16.30 6.97
C LEU A 473 -3.91 15.36 6.59
N TRP A 474 -4.24 14.11 6.25
CA TRP A 474 -3.28 13.13 5.70
C TRP A 474 -2.81 13.50 4.29
N GLY A 475 -3.70 14.07 3.48
CA GLY A 475 -3.52 14.22 2.03
C GLY A 475 -3.57 15.65 1.49
N LYS A 476 -3.90 16.65 2.31
CA LYS A 476 -4.10 18.04 1.86
C LYS A 476 -3.42 19.08 2.73
N LEU A 477 -2.58 18.68 3.69
CA LEU A 477 -1.98 19.63 4.62
C LEU A 477 -0.62 19.19 5.15
N TYR A 478 -0.60 18.37 6.20
CA TYR A 478 0.57 18.27 7.08
C TYR A 478 1.79 17.69 6.38
N GLY A 479 1.70 16.42 5.96
CA GLY A 479 2.84 15.72 5.36
C GLY A 479 3.28 16.36 4.04
N GLN A 480 2.32 16.84 3.23
CA GLN A 480 2.59 17.45 1.93
C GLN A 480 3.44 18.72 2.10
N TRP A 481 3.08 19.60 3.02
CA TRP A 481 3.85 20.83 3.26
C TRP A 481 5.12 20.58 4.06
N LEU A 482 5.17 19.59 4.96
CA LEU A 482 6.44 19.11 5.54
C LEU A 482 7.41 18.62 4.45
N SER A 483 6.87 18.09 3.34
CA SER A 483 7.61 17.69 2.15
C SER A 483 7.64 18.79 1.07
N GLU A 484 7.36 20.04 1.43
CA GLU A 484 7.37 21.22 0.55
C GLU A 484 6.58 21.06 -0.76
N THR A 485 5.56 20.22 -0.78
CA THR A 485 4.81 19.83 -1.99
C THR A 485 3.51 20.63 -2.12
N CYS A 486 3.20 21.06 -3.35
CA CYS A 486 1.94 21.71 -3.68
C CYS A 486 0.76 20.74 -3.53
N VAL A 487 -0.33 21.22 -2.91
CA VAL A 487 -1.59 20.48 -2.76
C VAL A 487 -2.59 20.94 -3.80
N PHE A 488 -3.25 20.01 -4.48
CA PHE A 488 -4.38 20.29 -5.35
C PHE A 488 -5.71 19.96 -4.66
N VAL A 489 -6.69 20.85 -4.82
CA VAL A 489 -8.03 20.72 -4.26
C VAL A 489 -9.07 21.02 -5.32
N TYR A 490 -9.94 20.04 -5.55
CA TYR A 490 -11.19 20.25 -6.28
C TYR A 490 -12.37 20.24 -5.30
N ASP A 491 -13.13 21.32 -5.31
CA ASP A 491 -14.28 21.55 -4.43
C ASP A 491 -15.58 21.24 -5.16
N PHE A 492 -16.01 19.99 -5.08
CA PHE A 492 -17.19 19.49 -5.77
C PHE A 492 -18.29 19.05 -4.78
N ASP A 493 -19.55 19.14 -5.21
CA ASP A 493 -20.69 18.65 -4.43
C ASP A 493 -20.96 17.16 -4.64
N ARG A 494 -20.85 16.72 -5.89
CA ARG A 494 -21.05 15.33 -6.30
C ARG A 494 -19.83 14.89 -7.10
N PHE A 495 -19.39 13.67 -6.81
CA PHE A 495 -18.29 13.08 -7.55
C PHE A 495 -18.69 12.90 -9.02
N ASP A 496 -17.82 13.36 -9.92
CA ASP A 496 -17.98 13.21 -11.37
C ASP A 496 -16.61 12.92 -11.99
N ALA A 497 -16.42 11.66 -12.40
CA ALA A 497 -15.16 11.22 -12.99
C ALA A 497 -14.82 12.00 -14.26
N ASN A 498 -15.81 12.40 -15.07
CA ASN A 498 -15.60 13.11 -16.33
C ASN A 498 -15.10 14.55 -16.11
N LYS A 499 -15.34 15.13 -14.93
CA LYS A 499 -14.76 16.43 -14.53
C LYS A 499 -13.37 16.29 -13.94
N ILE A 500 -13.13 15.23 -13.17
CA ILE A 500 -11.88 15.03 -12.42
C ILE A 500 -10.77 14.49 -13.32
N LEU A 501 -11.03 13.49 -14.17
CA LEU A 501 -10.00 12.84 -14.98
C LEU A 501 -9.25 13.83 -15.91
N PRO A 502 -9.89 14.82 -16.56
CA PRO A 502 -9.18 15.84 -17.33
C PRO A 502 -8.24 16.73 -16.52
N MET A 503 -8.43 16.83 -15.20
CA MET A 503 -7.59 17.68 -14.34
C MET A 503 -6.17 17.13 -14.20
N PHE A 504 -5.96 15.82 -14.31
CA PHE A 504 -4.63 15.22 -14.19
C PHE A 504 -3.68 15.79 -15.25
N ALA A 505 -4.07 15.75 -16.52
CA ALA A 505 -3.31 16.38 -17.60
C ALA A 505 -3.28 17.91 -17.48
N LYS A 506 -4.42 18.56 -17.23
CA LYS A 506 -4.51 20.04 -17.19
C LYS A 506 -3.56 20.66 -16.17
N TYR A 507 -3.47 20.07 -14.97
CA TYR A 507 -2.67 20.58 -13.86
C TYR A 507 -1.35 19.83 -13.66
N ASN A 508 -1.06 18.83 -14.49
CA ASN A 508 0.10 17.95 -14.33
C ASN A 508 0.18 17.35 -12.92
N ILE A 509 -0.92 16.75 -12.45
CA ILE A 509 -0.99 16.12 -11.12
C ILE A 509 -0.09 14.89 -11.13
N THR A 510 0.92 14.87 -10.25
CA THR A 510 1.98 13.85 -10.24
C THR A 510 1.75 12.73 -9.23
N THR A 511 1.10 13.03 -8.10
CA THR A 511 0.77 12.03 -7.09
C THR A 511 -0.68 12.11 -6.69
N PHE A 512 -1.29 10.94 -6.47
CA PHE A 512 -2.73 10.82 -6.26
C PHE A 512 -3.08 9.96 -5.06
N CYS A 513 -4.08 10.38 -4.30
CA CYS A 513 -4.63 9.60 -3.20
C CYS A 513 -6.16 9.68 -3.19
N ALA A 514 -6.82 8.53 -3.09
CA ALA A 514 -8.26 8.46 -2.87
C ALA A 514 -8.65 7.18 -2.13
N PRO A 515 -9.87 7.10 -1.56
CA PRO A 515 -10.43 5.82 -1.09
C PRO A 515 -10.70 4.86 -2.26
N PRO A 516 -10.73 3.53 -2.03
CA PRO A 516 -11.12 2.54 -3.04
C PRO A 516 -12.43 2.88 -3.78
N THR A 517 -13.42 3.46 -3.08
CA THR A 517 -14.67 3.95 -3.70
C THR A 517 -14.44 4.86 -4.90
N MET A 518 -13.49 5.79 -4.82
CA MET A 518 -13.26 6.75 -5.91
C MET A 518 -12.55 6.08 -7.09
N TYR A 519 -11.60 5.18 -6.82
CA TYR A 519 -10.99 4.36 -7.87
C TYR A 519 -12.02 3.46 -8.56
N ARG A 520 -12.97 2.87 -7.83
CA ARG A 520 -14.09 2.12 -8.42
C ARG A 520 -14.89 2.96 -9.41
N PHE A 521 -15.18 4.22 -9.09
CA PHE A 521 -15.88 5.08 -10.04
C PHE A 521 -15.03 5.43 -11.26
N PHE A 522 -13.72 5.67 -11.11
CA PHE A 522 -12.84 5.94 -12.25
C PHE A 522 -12.74 4.76 -13.21
N ILE A 523 -12.52 3.54 -12.70
CA ILE A 523 -12.34 2.35 -13.57
C ILE A 523 -13.64 1.92 -14.29
N LYS A 524 -14.80 2.43 -13.86
CA LYS A 524 -16.08 2.24 -14.57
C LYS A 524 -16.21 3.17 -15.77
N GLU A 525 -15.40 4.21 -15.87
CA GLU A 525 -15.28 5.05 -17.06
C GLU A 525 -14.28 4.44 -18.06
N ASP A 526 -14.38 4.86 -19.32
CA ASP A 526 -13.38 4.52 -20.34
C ASP A 526 -12.12 5.39 -20.16
N LEU A 527 -11.19 4.91 -19.33
CA LEU A 527 -9.95 5.60 -18.99
C LEU A 527 -9.05 5.87 -20.21
N SER A 528 -9.21 5.16 -21.33
CA SER A 528 -8.43 5.38 -22.55
C SER A 528 -8.68 6.73 -23.21
N LYS A 529 -9.77 7.42 -22.84
CA LYS A 529 -10.12 8.77 -23.32
C LYS A 529 -9.38 9.89 -22.61
N TYR A 530 -8.67 9.60 -21.54
CA TYR A 530 -8.03 10.59 -20.68
C TYR A 530 -6.51 10.43 -20.70
N ASP A 531 -5.79 11.55 -20.72
CA ASP A 531 -4.35 11.56 -20.52
C ASP A 531 -4.06 11.54 -19.01
N LEU A 532 -3.62 10.39 -18.52
CA LEU A 532 -3.24 10.15 -17.12
C LEU A 532 -1.72 9.98 -16.95
N THR A 533 -0.93 10.31 -17.98
CA THR A 533 0.53 10.10 -18.00
C THR A 533 1.29 10.97 -17.00
N SER A 534 0.66 12.02 -16.48
CA SER A 534 1.22 12.86 -15.41
C SER A 534 1.34 12.09 -14.09
N ILE A 535 0.46 11.10 -13.83
CA ILE A 535 0.45 10.33 -12.58
C ILE A 535 1.70 9.46 -12.52
N LYS A 536 2.53 9.70 -11.49
CA LYS A 536 3.75 8.93 -11.22
C LYS A 536 3.61 8.00 -10.03
N TYR A 537 2.68 8.30 -9.12
CA TYR A 537 2.47 7.52 -7.91
C TYR A 537 1.03 7.63 -7.43
N ALA A 538 0.43 6.52 -7.02
CA ALA A 538 -0.94 6.47 -6.54
C ALA A 538 -1.04 5.66 -5.23
N THR A 539 -1.82 6.19 -4.31
CA THR A 539 -2.06 5.60 -2.99
C THR A 539 -3.54 5.44 -2.72
N VAL A 540 -3.87 4.50 -1.84
CA VAL A 540 -5.26 4.19 -1.52
C VAL A 540 -5.39 3.79 -0.05
N ALA A 541 -6.39 4.34 0.64
CA ALA A 541 -6.68 3.99 2.03
C ALA A 541 -8.08 4.44 2.44
N GLY A 542 -8.59 3.88 3.54
CA GLY A 542 -9.87 4.24 4.16
C GLY A 542 -10.94 3.15 4.06
N GLU A 543 -10.78 2.26 3.08
CA GLU A 543 -11.51 1.01 2.90
C GLU A 543 -10.50 -0.04 2.42
N ALA A 544 -10.85 -1.32 2.51
CA ALA A 544 -10.03 -2.37 1.96
C ALA A 544 -10.15 -2.40 0.41
N LEU A 545 -9.03 -2.63 -0.26
CA LEU A 545 -8.94 -2.55 -1.72
C LEU A 545 -9.31 -3.88 -2.37
N ASN A 546 -10.25 -3.83 -3.31
CA ASN A 546 -10.52 -4.99 -4.15
C ASN A 546 -9.39 -5.14 -5.20
N PRO A 547 -8.76 -6.31 -5.35
CA PRO A 547 -7.70 -6.54 -6.34
C PRO A 547 -8.07 -6.18 -7.79
N GLU A 548 -9.34 -6.30 -8.17
CA GLU A 548 -9.80 -5.91 -9.51
C GLU A 548 -9.68 -4.40 -9.75
N VAL A 549 -9.89 -3.59 -8.71
CA VAL A 549 -9.71 -2.13 -8.79
C VAL A 549 -8.24 -1.79 -9.03
N TYR A 550 -7.33 -2.49 -8.33
CA TYR A 550 -5.90 -2.38 -8.56
C TYR A 550 -5.54 -2.77 -10.00
N ASN A 551 -6.00 -3.93 -10.47
CA ASN A 551 -5.64 -4.46 -11.79
C ASN A 551 -6.13 -3.57 -12.93
N GLN A 552 -7.37 -3.07 -12.86
CA GLN A 552 -7.90 -2.17 -13.88
C GLN A 552 -7.18 -0.82 -13.90
N PHE A 553 -6.87 -0.25 -12.73
CA PHE A 553 -6.14 1.01 -12.65
C PHE A 553 -4.70 0.85 -13.15
N LEU A 554 -4.01 -0.23 -12.76
CA LEU A 554 -2.67 -0.57 -13.23
C LEU A 554 -2.65 -0.75 -14.75
N LYS A 555 -3.61 -1.50 -15.31
CA LYS A 555 -3.73 -1.69 -16.76
C LYS A 555 -3.95 -0.38 -17.51
N ALA A 556 -4.74 0.54 -16.94
CA ALA A 556 -5.06 1.81 -17.59
C ALA A 556 -3.94 2.85 -17.49
N THR A 557 -3.14 2.83 -16.42
CA THR A 557 -2.19 3.92 -16.11
C THR A 557 -0.74 3.48 -16.02
N GLY A 558 -0.47 2.19 -15.87
CA GLY A 558 0.85 1.65 -15.49
C GLY A 558 1.24 1.92 -14.04
N VAL A 559 0.37 2.53 -13.23
CA VAL A 559 0.65 2.94 -11.84
C VAL A 559 0.01 1.97 -10.85
N LYS A 560 0.81 1.51 -9.88
CA LYS A 560 0.35 0.63 -8.80
C LYS A 560 -0.42 1.42 -7.74
N LEU A 561 -1.48 0.85 -7.18
CA LEU A 561 -2.18 1.44 -6.04
C LEU A 561 -1.55 0.96 -4.74
N MET A 562 -0.87 1.88 -4.06
CA MET A 562 -0.10 1.56 -2.86
C MET A 562 -1.00 1.70 -1.62
N GLU A 563 -1.50 0.57 -1.11
CA GLU A 563 -2.42 0.54 0.04
C GLU A 563 -1.75 1.05 1.32
N GLY A 564 -2.54 1.71 2.16
CA GLY A 564 -2.15 2.16 3.49
C GLY A 564 -3.28 2.04 4.50
N PHE A 565 -2.91 1.91 5.78
CA PHE A 565 -3.82 1.76 6.89
C PHE A 565 -3.45 2.69 8.06
N GLY A 566 -4.51 3.20 8.68
CA GLY A 566 -4.50 3.86 9.98
C GLY A 566 -5.91 4.35 10.30
N GLN A 567 -6.05 5.08 11.39
CA GLN A 567 -7.34 5.43 11.98
C GLN A 567 -7.43 6.94 12.24
N THR A 568 -8.54 7.38 12.81
CA THR A 568 -8.67 8.80 13.20
C THR A 568 -7.71 9.14 14.34
N GLU A 569 -7.41 8.14 15.16
CA GLU A 569 -6.54 8.14 16.33
C GLU A 569 -5.05 8.08 15.96
N THR A 570 -4.71 7.76 14.71
CA THR A 570 -3.32 7.57 14.27
C THR A 570 -3.00 8.38 13.00
N THR A 571 -1.73 8.32 12.57
CA THR A 571 -1.33 8.58 11.19
C THR A 571 -1.15 7.23 10.46
N LEU A 572 -0.34 7.17 9.41
CA LEU A 572 -0.12 5.95 8.65
C LEU A 572 0.65 4.92 9.50
N SER A 573 -0.06 3.89 9.95
CA SER A 573 0.47 2.84 10.82
C SER A 573 1.04 1.65 10.05
N ILE A 574 0.43 1.31 8.91
CA ILE A 574 0.87 0.23 8.02
C ILE A 574 0.75 0.77 6.58
N GLY A 575 1.71 0.47 5.70
CA GLY A 575 1.64 0.90 4.32
C GLY A 575 2.53 0.10 3.36
N ASN A 576 2.20 0.19 2.08
CA ASN A 576 3.11 -0.16 0.99
C ASN A 576 3.97 1.06 0.69
N PHE A 577 5.21 1.07 1.20
CA PHE A 577 6.12 2.21 1.08
C PHE A 577 6.90 2.18 -0.25
N VAL A 578 7.51 3.31 -0.62
CA VAL A 578 8.54 3.35 -1.67
C VAL A 578 9.63 2.31 -1.38
N GLY A 579 10.15 1.66 -2.42
CA GLY A 579 11.11 0.58 -2.26
C GLY A 579 10.48 -0.80 -1.94
N MET A 580 9.16 -0.89 -1.77
CA MET A 580 8.48 -2.17 -1.53
C MET A 580 7.78 -2.73 -2.77
N THR A 581 7.74 -4.06 -2.83
CA THR A 581 6.89 -4.78 -3.78
C THR A 581 5.45 -4.79 -3.30
N CYS A 582 4.57 -4.03 -3.96
CA CYS A 582 3.14 -4.04 -3.66
C CYS A 582 2.55 -5.46 -3.84
N ARG A 583 1.71 -5.88 -2.88
CA ARG A 583 0.88 -7.10 -2.95
C ARG A 583 -0.58 -6.69 -2.93
N PRO A 584 -1.34 -6.81 -4.04
CA PRO A 584 -2.75 -6.42 -4.08
C PRO A 584 -3.57 -7.10 -2.98
N GLY A 585 -4.31 -6.33 -2.20
CA GLY A 585 -5.09 -6.82 -1.06
C GLY A 585 -4.32 -6.83 0.28
N SER A 586 -3.02 -6.53 0.27
CA SER A 586 -2.24 -6.32 1.49
C SER A 586 -2.12 -4.83 1.83
N MET A 587 -2.29 -4.52 3.11
CA MET A 587 -2.05 -3.19 3.66
C MET A 587 -0.56 -2.79 3.64
N GLY A 588 0.35 -3.72 3.35
CA GLY A 588 1.79 -3.50 3.37
C GLY A 588 2.42 -3.89 4.71
N LYS A 589 3.45 -3.15 5.13
CA LYS A 589 4.24 -3.43 6.34
C LYS A 589 4.08 -2.31 7.37
N PRO A 590 4.39 -2.56 8.66
CA PRO A 590 4.40 -1.53 9.68
C PRO A 590 5.24 -0.31 9.27
N SER A 591 4.71 0.86 9.52
CA SER A 591 5.44 2.13 9.47
C SER A 591 6.52 2.12 10.54
N VAL A 592 7.74 2.55 10.22
CA VAL A 592 8.85 2.65 11.20
C VAL A 592 8.54 3.58 12.38
N LEU A 593 7.50 4.41 12.26
CA LEU A 593 7.00 5.28 13.32
C LEU A 593 6.26 4.51 14.42
N TYR A 594 5.69 3.35 14.13
CA TYR A 594 4.81 2.62 15.02
C TYR A 594 5.34 1.21 15.30
N ASP A 595 5.40 0.82 16.58
CA ASP A 595 5.67 -0.57 16.99
C ASP A 595 4.36 -1.38 16.86
N VAL A 596 4.05 -1.80 15.64
CA VAL A 596 2.82 -2.52 15.30
C VAL A 596 2.99 -4.02 15.53
N ASP A 597 2.02 -4.63 16.21
CA ASP A 597 1.98 -6.08 16.46
C ASP A 597 0.59 -6.64 16.14
N ILE A 598 0.49 -7.97 16.03
CA ILE A 598 -0.80 -8.68 15.94
C ILE A 598 -0.93 -9.59 17.17
N VAL A 599 -1.96 -9.38 17.98
CA VAL A 599 -2.14 -10.10 19.25
C VAL A 599 -3.42 -10.92 19.32
N ASP A 600 -3.38 -11.98 20.13
CA ASP A 600 -4.55 -12.76 20.51
C ASP A 600 -5.39 -12.04 21.58
N PRO A 601 -6.56 -12.59 21.99
CA PRO A 601 -7.40 -11.98 23.03
C PRO A 601 -6.74 -11.85 24.42
N ASP A 602 -5.64 -12.57 24.67
CA ASP A 602 -4.86 -12.46 25.91
C ASP A 602 -3.73 -11.42 25.79
N GLY A 603 -3.66 -10.68 24.68
CA GLY A 603 -2.65 -9.65 24.41
C GLY A 603 -1.27 -10.21 23.99
N LYS A 604 -1.18 -11.50 23.65
CA LYS A 604 0.08 -12.14 23.25
C LYS A 604 0.25 -12.12 21.72
N PRO A 605 1.47 -11.91 21.20
CA PRO A 605 1.71 -11.95 19.76
C PRO A 605 1.28 -13.28 19.14
N VAL A 606 0.56 -13.23 18.01
CA VAL A 606 0.18 -14.43 17.23
C VAL A 606 1.31 -14.87 16.30
N LYS A 607 1.26 -16.12 15.83
CA LYS A 607 2.23 -16.61 14.84
C LYS A 607 1.91 -16.08 13.44
N THR A 608 2.91 -16.13 12.56
CA THR A 608 2.71 -15.90 11.12
C THR A 608 1.57 -16.76 10.58
N GLY A 609 0.68 -16.16 9.79
CA GLY A 609 -0.53 -16.79 9.23
C GLY A 609 -1.73 -16.84 10.19
N GLU A 610 -1.56 -16.57 11.48
CA GLU A 610 -2.67 -16.53 12.44
C GLU A 610 -3.32 -15.14 12.47
N THR A 611 -4.66 -15.12 12.59
CA THR A 611 -5.42 -13.88 12.71
C THR A 611 -5.51 -13.40 14.15
N GLY A 612 -5.18 -12.14 14.38
CA GLY A 612 -5.35 -11.45 15.66
C GLY A 612 -5.70 -9.97 15.47
N GLU A 613 -5.72 -9.22 16.56
CA GLU A 613 -5.94 -7.78 16.56
C GLU A 613 -4.64 -7.02 16.26
N ILE A 614 -4.70 -6.03 15.37
CA ILE A 614 -3.62 -5.07 15.16
C ILE A 614 -3.55 -4.16 16.38
N VAL A 615 -2.38 -4.08 17.01
CA VAL A 615 -2.14 -3.20 18.15
C VAL A 615 -0.89 -2.36 17.92
N ILE A 616 -0.77 -1.25 18.64
CA ILE A 616 0.42 -0.42 18.67
C ILE A 616 0.99 -0.48 20.09
N ARG A 617 2.22 -0.96 20.23
CA ARG A 617 2.94 -0.97 21.51
C ARG A 617 3.46 0.43 21.81
N THR A 618 3.18 0.91 23.01
CA THR A 618 3.52 2.25 23.50
C THR A 618 4.28 2.20 24.83
N ASP A 619 4.65 1.02 25.30
CA ASP A 619 5.39 0.78 26.55
C ASP A 619 6.79 1.40 26.53
N LYS A 620 7.44 1.41 25.37
CA LYS A 620 8.76 2.03 25.18
C LYS A 620 8.67 3.52 24.85
N ASN A 621 7.76 3.89 23.95
CA ASN A 621 7.60 5.25 23.47
C ASN A 621 6.20 5.47 22.89
N VAL A 622 5.62 6.66 23.13
CA VAL A 622 4.39 7.08 22.46
C VAL A 622 4.77 7.80 21.17
N PRO A 623 4.42 7.25 19.99
CA PRO A 623 4.87 7.81 18.72
C PRO A 623 4.17 9.14 18.39
N CYS A 624 4.91 10.05 17.74
CA CYS A 624 4.31 11.27 17.19
C CYS A 624 3.26 10.88 16.13
N GLY A 625 2.00 11.25 16.34
CA GLY A 625 0.90 10.87 15.45
C GLY A 625 -0.16 9.98 16.09
N LEU A 626 0.12 9.36 17.25
CA LEU A 626 -0.93 8.77 18.08
C LEU A 626 -1.65 9.87 18.86
N PHE A 627 -2.97 9.77 18.95
CA PHE A 627 -3.84 10.69 19.70
C PHE A 627 -3.48 10.73 21.20
N LEU A 628 -3.96 11.76 21.90
CA LEU A 628 -3.87 11.91 23.36
C LEU A 628 -4.92 11.09 24.14
N GLY A 629 -5.91 10.53 23.44
CA GLY A 629 -7.07 9.87 24.02
C GLY A 629 -8.40 10.46 23.53
N TYR A 630 -9.50 9.94 24.06
CA TYR A 630 -10.84 10.44 23.79
C TYR A 630 -11.21 11.56 24.78
N TYR A 631 -11.58 12.74 24.25
CA TYR A 631 -11.89 13.91 25.06
C TYR A 631 -13.10 13.65 25.97
N ASN A 632 -12.96 13.95 27.27
CA ASN A 632 -13.98 13.72 28.29
C ASN A 632 -14.52 12.28 28.36
N ASP A 633 -13.72 11.30 27.92
CA ASP A 633 -14.09 9.88 27.93
C ASP A 633 -12.89 9.01 28.31
N GLU A 634 -12.50 9.10 29.59
CA GLU A 634 -11.37 8.35 30.15
C GLU A 634 -11.62 6.83 30.13
N GLU A 635 -12.88 6.40 30.28
CA GLU A 635 -13.26 4.99 30.21
C GLU A 635 -12.99 4.42 28.83
N LYS A 636 -13.47 5.05 27.75
CA LYS A 636 -13.17 4.61 26.38
C LYS A 636 -11.70 4.77 26.03
N THR A 637 -11.00 5.72 26.64
CA THR A 637 -9.56 5.87 26.45
C THR A 637 -8.83 4.68 27.03
N LYS A 638 -9.15 4.27 28.26
CA LYS A 638 -8.57 3.07 28.90
C LYS A 638 -8.95 1.77 28.20
N GLU A 639 -10.18 1.67 27.68
CA GLU A 639 -10.62 0.51 26.90
C GLU A 639 -9.82 0.34 25.60
N ALA A 640 -9.49 1.45 24.93
CA ALA A 640 -8.69 1.43 23.70
C ALA A 640 -7.19 1.49 23.94
N TRP A 641 -6.74 1.96 25.12
CA TRP A 641 -5.33 2.15 25.43
C TRP A 641 -5.06 1.86 26.91
N SER A 642 -4.49 0.69 27.19
CA SER A 642 -4.12 0.24 28.52
C SER A 642 -2.82 -0.55 28.48
N ASP A 643 -2.12 -0.62 29.62
CA ASP A 643 -0.95 -1.48 29.82
C ASP A 643 0.15 -1.33 28.74
N GLY A 644 0.32 -0.11 28.21
CA GLY A 644 1.30 0.18 27.17
C GLY A 644 0.94 -0.35 25.78
N ILE A 645 -0.35 -0.65 25.52
CA ILE A 645 -0.84 -1.16 24.24
C ILE A 645 -2.07 -0.37 23.82
N TYR A 646 -2.01 0.23 22.63
CA TYR A 646 -3.18 0.81 21.95
C TYR A 646 -3.83 -0.24 21.05
N HIS A 647 -5.09 -0.52 21.32
CA HIS A 647 -5.96 -1.46 20.62
C HIS A 647 -6.72 -0.76 19.49
N THR A 648 -6.44 -1.15 18.25
CA THR A 648 -7.09 -0.53 17.07
C THR A 648 -8.53 -1.02 16.89
N GLY A 649 -8.87 -2.22 17.38
CA GLY A 649 -10.12 -2.93 17.10
C GLY A 649 -10.22 -3.47 15.66
N ASP A 650 -9.13 -3.45 14.90
CA ASP A 650 -9.01 -4.01 13.55
C ASP A 650 -8.19 -5.31 13.59
N THR A 651 -8.60 -6.32 12.80
CA THR A 651 -7.95 -7.63 12.75
C THR A 651 -7.25 -7.87 11.43
N ALA A 652 -6.11 -8.53 11.51
CA ALA A 652 -5.30 -8.95 10.37
C ALA A 652 -4.54 -10.24 10.68
N TRP A 653 -3.93 -10.80 9.65
CA TRP A 653 -2.84 -11.77 9.79
C TRP A 653 -1.60 -11.24 9.06
N LYS A 654 -0.43 -11.74 9.47
CA LYS A 654 0.87 -11.37 8.89
C LYS A 654 1.43 -12.56 8.12
N ASP A 655 1.90 -12.35 6.89
CA ASP A 655 2.56 -13.39 6.11
C ASP A 655 4.06 -13.54 6.44
N GLU A 656 4.72 -14.51 5.82
CA GLU A 656 6.13 -14.86 6.09
C GLU A 656 7.10 -13.72 5.73
N ASP A 657 6.69 -12.83 4.82
CA ASP A 657 7.46 -11.66 4.39
C ASP A 657 7.14 -10.40 5.22
N GLY A 658 6.26 -10.54 6.21
CA GLY A 658 5.87 -9.47 7.12
C GLY A 658 4.77 -8.55 6.60
N TYR A 659 4.08 -8.89 5.51
CA TYR A 659 2.95 -8.12 5.00
C TYR A 659 1.68 -8.41 5.81
N PHE A 660 0.88 -7.38 6.04
CA PHE A 660 -0.34 -7.43 6.81
C PHE A 660 -1.55 -7.53 5.87
N TRP A 661 -2.44 -8.46 6.17
CA TRP A 661 -3.63 -8.78 5.39
C TRP A 661 -4.87 -8.52 6.22
N TYR A 662 -5.65 -7.52 5.82
CA TYR A 662 -6.83 -7.09 6.56
C TYR A 662 -7.92 -8.16 6.57
N VAL A 663 -8.51 -8.43 7.73
CA VAL A 663 -9.62 -9.39 7.87
C VAL A 663 -10.95 -8.67 8.14
N GLY A 664 -10.94 -7.65 9.00
CA GLY A 664 -12.14 -6.92 9.40
C GLY A 664 -12.04 -6.34 10.81
N ARG A 665 -13.11 -5.68 11.26
CA ARG A 665 -13.24 -5.26 12.67
C ARG A 665 -13.44 -6.47 13.57
N VAL A 666 -12.90 -6.44 14.78
CA VAL A 666 -13.08 -7.50 15.80
C VAL A 666 -14.57 -7.87 15.95
N ASP A 667 -15.46 -6.88 15.96
CA ASP A 667 -16.90 -7.04 16.15
C ASP A 667 -17.67 -7.55 14.90
N ASP A 668 -17.03 -7.53 13.73
CA ASP A 668 -17.64 -7.91 12.45
C ASP A 668 -17.18 -9.29 11.96
N VAL A 669 -16.19 -9.92 12.61
CA VAL A 669 -15.77 -11.28 12.28
C VAL A 669 -16.91 -12.27 12.53
N ILE A 670 -17.33 -12.97 11.48
CA ILE A 670 -18.45 -13.92 11.53
C ILE A 670 -17.94 -15.24 12.11
N LYS A 671 -18.60 -15.73 13.17
CA LYS A 671 -18.26 -17.01 13.83
C LYS A 671 -19.26 -18.08 13.42
N SER A 672 -18.92 -18.86 12.38
CA SER A 672 -19.79 -19.90 11.81
C SER A 672 -19.17 -21.28 11.99
N SER A 673 -19.79 -22.12 12.82
CA SER A 673 -19.31 -23.50 13.09
C SER A 673 -17.83 -23.59 13.53
N GLY A 674 -17.37 -22.65 14.35
CA GLY A 674 -15.99 -22.58 14.82
C GLY A 674 -15.01 -21.91 13.85
N TYR A 675 -15.42 -21.61 12.62
CA TYR A 675 -14.63 -20.81 11.68
C TYR A 675 -14.78 -19.31 11.97
N ARG A 676 -13.66 -18.59 11.89
CA ARG A 676 -13.63 -17.12 11.87
C ARG A 676 -13.59 -16.68 10.41
N ILE A 677 -14.64 -15.99 9.97
CA ILE A 677 -14.82 -15.61 8.59
C ILE A 677 -14.82 -14.09 8.51
N GLY A 678 -13.83 -13.54 7.80
CA GLY A 678 -13.76 -12.11 7.52
C GLY A 678 -14.80 -11.74 6.45
N PRO A 679 -15.67 -10.74 6.69
CA PRO A 679 -16.67 -10.33 5.69
C PRO A 679 -16.03 -9.82 4.40
N PHE A 680 -14.87 -9.15 4.50
CA PHE A 680 -14.22 -8.50 3.36
C PHE A 680 -13.75 -9.47 2.26
N GLU A 681 -13.27 -10.65 2.64
CA GLU A 681 -12.83 -11.67 1.67
C GLU A 681 -13.99 -12.10 0.76
N ILE A 682 -15.18 -12.26 1.34
CA ILE A 682 -16.38 -12.65 0.60
C ILE A 682 -16.92 -11.49 -0.23
N GLU A 683 -16.93 -10.28 0.33
CA GLU A 683 -17.28 -9.06 -0.41
C GLU A 683 -16.39 -8.91 -1.66
N SER A 684 -15.08 -9.14 -1.53
CA SER A 684 -14.12 -9.02 -2.64
C SER A 684 -14.43 -9.97 -3.79
N VAL A 685 -14.71 -11.24 -3.50
CA VAL A 685 -15.06 -12.24 -4.52
C VAL A 685 -16.41 -11.95 -5.17
N ILE A 686 -17.40 -11.49 -4.39
CA ILE A 686 -18.72 -11.12 -4.96
C ILE A 686 -18.60 -9.89 -5.88
N MET A 687 -17.73 -8.94 -5.53
CA MET A 687 -17.51 -7.71 -6.31
C MET A 687 -16.81 -7.95 -7.67
N GLU A 688 -16.26 -9.14 -7.92
CA GLU A 688 -15.73 -9.53 -9.25
C GLU A 688 -16.86 -9.72 -10.28
N LEU A 689 -18.09 -9.97 -9.83
CA LEU A 689 -19.23 -10.18 -10.70
C LEU A 689 -19.66 -8.85 -11.34
N PRO A 690 -19.77 -8.77 -12.69
CA PRO A 690 -19.93 -7.49 -13.40
C PRO A 690 -21.25 -6.77 -13.10
N TYR A 691 -22.26 -7.52 -12.64
CA TYR A 691 -23.58 -7.01 -12.28
C TYR A 691 -23.73 -6.60 -10.82
N VAL A 692 -22.69 -6.77 -9.99
CA VAL A 692 -22.69 -6.30 -8.59
C VAL A 692 -22.16 -4.87 -8.55
N LEU A 693 -22.94 -3.97 -7.95
CA LEU A 693 -22.56 -2.58 -7.72
C LEU A 693 -21.88 -2.41 -6.35
N GLU A 694 -22.50 -2.95 -5.30
CA GLU A 694 -21.97 -2.94 -3.93
C GLU A 694 -22.34 -4.24 -3.20
N CYS A 695 -21.51 -4.65 -2.25
CA CYS A 695 -21.77 -5.80 -1.39
C CYS A 695 -21.38 -5.51 0.05
N GLY A 696 -22.27 -5.81 0.99
CA GLY A 696 -22.00 -5.80 2.43
C GLY A 696 -22.27 -7.17 3.03
N VAL A 697 -21.24 -7.79 3.61
CA VAL A 697 -21.33 -9.10 4.25
C VAL A 697 -21.45 -8.94 5.76
N SER A 698 -22.41 -9.66 6.36
CA SER A 698 -22.70 -9.65 7.79
C SER A 698 -22.97 -11.05 8.32
N ALA A 699 -22.95 -11.19 9.66
CA ALA A 699 -23.42 -12.39 10.32
C ALA A 699 -24.97 -12.41 10.36
N ALA A 700 -25.56 -13.57 10.11
CA ALA A 700 -26.96 -13.87 10.42
C ALA A 700 -27.03 -15.07 11.37
N PRO A 701 -27.94 -15.09 12.36
CA PRO A 701 -28.07 -16.17 13.32
C PRO A 701 -28.45 -17.49 12.61
N ASP A 702 -27.84 -18.59 13.06
CA ASP A 702 -28.14 -19.93 12.58
C ASP A 702 -28.24 -20.91 13.76
N PRO A 703 -29.34 -21.67 13.90
CA PRO A 703 -29.57 -22.55 15.05
C PRO A 703 -28.51 -23.64 15.26
N VAL A 704 -27.80 -24.03 14.20
CA VAL A 704 -26.82 -25.14 14.21
C VAL A 704 -25.39 -24.61 14.23
N ARG A 705 -25.14 -23.51 13.53
CA ARG A 705 -23.80 -22.98 13.27
C ARG A 705 -23.45 -21.77 14.14
N GLY A 706 -24.40 -21.31 14.96
CA GLY A 706 -24.32 -20.07 15.71
C GLY A 706 -24.62 -18.88 14.80
N GLN A 707 -23.75 -18.66 13.82
CA GLN A 707 -23.95 -17.67 12.77
C GLN A 707 -23.65 -18.29 11.40
N VAL A 708 -24.19 -17.69 10.34
CA VAL A 708 -23.85 -17.96 8.94
C VAL A 708 -23.56 -16.65 8.21
N VAL A 709 -22.88 -16.77 7.08
CA VAL A 709 -22.55 -15.63 6.20
C VAL A 709 -23.81 -15.19 5.45
N LYS A 710 -24.12 -13.90 5.55
CA LYS A 710 -25.15 -13.20 4.78
C LYS A 710 -24.50 -12.14 3.89
N ALA A 711 -24.81 -12.14 2.60
CA ALA A 711 -24.43 -11.09 1.65
C ALA A 711 -25.65 -10.22 1.31
N SER A 712 -25.53 -8.92 1.56
CA SER A 712 -26.50 -7.90 1.11
C SER A 712 -25.92 -7.20 -0.11
N ILE A 713 -26.58 -7.28 -1.26
CA ILE A 713 -26.03 -6.91 -2.57
C ILE A 713 -26.90 -5.86 -3.24
N VAL A 714 -26.25 -4.80 -3.74
CA VAL A 714 -26.85 -3.83 -4.65
C VAL A 714 -26.39 -4.17 -6.06
N LEU A 715 -27.33 -4.33 -6.99
CA LEU A 715 -27.05 -4.65 -8.38
C LEU A 715 -26.86 -3.38 -9.21
N VAL A 716 -26.17 -3.51 -10.34
CA VAL A 716 -26.09 -2.43 -11.32
C VAL A 716 -27.47 -2.13 -11.91
N LYS A 717 -27.70 -0.88 -12.30
CA LYS A 717 -28.99 -0.45 -12.87
C LYS A 717 -29.33 -1.28 -14.11
N GLY A 718 -30.54 -1.85 -14.13
CA GLY A 718 -31.03 -2.69 -15.22
C GLY A 718 -30.84 -4.20 -15.01
N THR A 719 -30.23 -4.62 -13.89
CA THR A 719 -30.19 -6.03 -13.48
C THR A 719 -31.23 -6.30 -12.39
N GLU A 720 -32.05 -7.34 -12.58
CA GLU A 720 -33.01 -7.80 -11.58
C GLU A 720 -32.43 -8.95 -10.74
N GLY A 721 -32.68 -8.91 -9.44
CA GLY A 721 -32.25 -9.95 -8.52
C GLY A 721 -33.18 -11.16 -8.55
N THR A 722 -32.73 -12.28 -9.11
CA THR A 722 -33.49 -13.55 -9.17
C THR A 722 -32.90 -14.64 -8.28
N ASP A 723 -33.64 -15.71 -8.00
CA ASP A 723 -33.13 -16.84 -7.22
C ASP A 723 -32.02 -17.61 -7.97
N GLU A 724 -32.07 -17.63 -9.30
CA GLU A 724 -30.98 -18.15 -10.15
C GLU A 724 -29.71 -17.32 -9.93
N LEU A 725 -29.83 -15.99 -9.88
CA LEU A 725 -28.71 -15.09 -9.66
C LEU A 725 -28.13 -15.27 -8.25
N LYS A 726 -28.97 -15.47 -7.22
CA LYS A 726 -28.49 -15.82 -5.87
C LYS A 726 -27.66 -17.09 -5.91
N LYS A 727 -28.13 -18.12 -6.61
CA LYS A 727 -27.43 -19.39 -6.71
C LYS A 727 -26.12 -19.25 -7.49
N GLU A 728 -26.11 -18.46 -8.55
CA GLU A 728 -24.91 -18.12 -9.31
C GLU A 728 -23.85 -17.45 -8.42
N ILE A 729 -24.23 -16.43 -7.65
CA ILE A 729 -23.34 -15.75 -6.69
C ILE A 729 -22.80 -16.74 -5.66
N GLN A 730 -23.67 -17.58 -5.09
CA GLN A 730 -23.26 -18.60 -4.11
C GLN A 730 -22.25 -19.59 -4.71
N ASP A 731 -22.52 -20.09 -5.91
CA ASP A 731 -21.67 -21.06 -6.59
C ASP A 731 -20.37 -20.42 -7.09
N TYR A 732 -20.39 -19.14 -7.46
CA TYR A 732 -19.19 -18.36 -7.75
C TYR A 732 -18.29 -18.27 -6.52
N VAL A 733 -18.84 -17.87 -5.37
CA VAL A 733 -18.05 -17.78 -4.12
C VAL A 733 -17.53 -19.15 -3.68
N LYS A 734 -18.30 -20.23 -3.80
CA LYS A 734 -17.82 -21.60 -3.48
C LYS A 734 -16.64 -22.05 -4.34
N LYS A 735 -16.56 -21.58 -5.59
CA LYS A 735 -15.46 -21.94 -6.51
C LYS A 735 -14.20 -21.12 -6.26
N HIS A 736 -14.33 -19.90 -5.75
CA HIS A 736 -13.23 -18.94 -5.61
C HIS A 736 -12.81 -18.68 -4.15
N THR A 737 -13.49 -19.28 -3.17
CA THR A 737 -13.13 -19.25 -1.75
C THR A 737 -13.22 -20.65 -1.14
N ALA A 738 -12.71 -20.80 0.08
CA ALA A 738 -12.91 -22.03 0.82
C ALA A 738 -14.43 -22.31 1.01
N PRO A 739 -14.94 -23.54 0.76
CA PRO A 739 -16.38 -23.82 0.70
C PRO A 739 -17.20 -23.51 1.95
N TYR A 740 -16.58 -23.22 3.10
CA TYR A 740 -17.29 -22.79 4.31
C TYR A 740 -17.57 -21.29 4.37
N LYS A 741 -16.97 -20.47 3.48
CA LYS A 741 -17.08 -19.00 3.47
C LYS A 741 -18.25 -18.48 2.63
N TYR A 742 -18.84 -19.30 1.75
CA TYR A 742 -19.89 -18.81 0.85
C TYR A 742 -21.11 -18.24 1.61
N PRO A 743 -21.77 -17.21 1.05
CA PRO A 743 -22.95 -16.63 1.67
C PRO A 743 -24.13 -17.60 1.60
N ARG A 744 -24.53 -18.13 2.76
CA ARG A 744 -25.72 -18.99 2.87
C ARG A 744 -27.01 -18.20 2.64
N ILE A 745 -26.96 -16.89 2.88
CA ILE A 745 -28.05 -15.95 2.63
C ILE A 745 -27.57 -14.90 1.64
N VAL A 746 -28.31 -14.69 0.56
CA VAL A 746 -28.11 -13.59 -0.39
C VAL A 746 -29.38 -12.76 -0.44
N GLU A 747 -29.26 -11.47 -0.11
CA GLU A 747 -30.34 -10.50 -0.08
C GLU A 747 -30.02 -9.37 -1.06
N PHE A 748 -30.90 -9.12 -2.03
CA PHE A 748 -30.77 -7.96 -2.91
C PHE A 748 -31.42 -6.74 -2.26
N ARG A 749 -30.74 -5.59 -2.34
CA ARG A 749 -31.19 -4.31 -1.80
C ARG A 749 -31.06 -3.21 -2.84
N ASP A 750 -31.89 -2.19 -2.71
CA ASP A 750 -31.76 -0.96 -3.51
C ASP A 750 -30.53 -0.15 -3.07
N GLU A 751 -30.23 -0.15 -1.76
CA GLU A 751 -29.05 0.49 -1.19
C GLU A 751 -28.56 -0.22 0.09
N LEU A 752 -27.28 -0.02 0.44
CA LEU A 752 -26.71 -0.47 1.71
C LEU A 752 -26.71 0.67 2.74
N PRO A 753 -26.98 0.39 4.04
CA PRO A 753 -26.92 1.39 5.09
C PRO A 753 -25.47 1.87 5.25
N LYS A 754 -25.26 3.19 5.25
CA LYS A 754 -23.94 3.82 5.30
C LYS A 754 -23.87 4.92 6.35
N THR A 755 -22.68 5.14 6.88
CA THR A 755 -22.37 6.35 7.65
C THR A 755 -22.39 7.57 6.72
N ILE A 756 -22.35 8.77 7.31
CA ILE A 756 -22.18 10.03 6.58
C ILE A 756 -20.89 10.02 5.73
N SER A 757 -19.85 9.28 6.14
CA SER A 757 -18.63 9.06 5.34
C SER A 757 -18.76 8.04 4.20
N GLY A 758 -19.94 7.43 4.01
CA GLY A 758 -20.16 6.39 3.01
C GLY A 758 -19.71 4.98 3.41
N LYS A 759 -19.27 4.77 4.67
CA LYS A 759 -18.87 3.43 5.14
C LYS A 759 -20.09 2.58 5.47
N ILE A 760 -20.14 1.34 4.99
CA ILE A 760 -21.26 0.41 5.27
C ILE A 760 -21.41 0.18 6.78
N ARG A 761 -22.63 0.38 7.31
CA ARG A 761 -22.99 0.11 8.71
C ARG A 761 -23.43 -1.35 8.85
N ARG A 762 -22.46 -2.26 8.98
CA ARG A 762 -22.72 -3.72 9.08
C ARG A 762 -23.63 -4.11 10.23
N VAL A 763 -23.66 -3.34 11.33
CA VAL A 763 -24.58 -3.58 12.45
C VAL A 763 -26.05 -3.55 12.03
N GLU A 764 -26.41 -2.73 11.03
CA GLU A 764 -27.77 -2.66 10.48
C GLU A 764 -28.05 -3.74 9.42
N LEU A 765 -27.01 -4.43 8.96
CA LEU A 765 -27.12 -5.57 8.05
C LEU A 765 -27.20 -6.91 8.80
N LYS A 766 -26.88 -6.92 10.10
CA LYS A 766 -27.02 -8.10 10.96
C LYS A 766 -28.52 -8.41 11.12
N GLY A 767 -28.86 -9.70 11.00
CA GLY A 767 -30.22 -10.22 11.11
C GLY A 767 -30.54 -10.70 12.51
#